data_AF-A0A1H5PZ92-F1
#
_entry.id   AF-A0A1H5PZ92-F1
#
_cell.length_a   1.000
_cell.length_b   1.000
_cell.length_c   1.000
_cell.angle_alpha   90.00
_cell.angle_beta   90.00
_cell.angle_gamma   90.00
#
_symmetry.space_group_name_H-M   'P 1'
#
loop_
_entity.id
_entity.type
_entity.pdbx_description
1 polymer ?
#
loop_
_entity_poly.entity_id
_entity_poly.type
_entity_poly.pdbx_seq_one_letter_code
_entity_poly.pdbx_strand_id
1 'polypeptide(L)'
;MAASRRRSRRLTAAAVALGLGVSLLVTSGAGADDGGELEAYTADVTAAQAAEISADGLDVTAAEPTASGVRMDLVLTEDEVRALRGRGVDAEVKRNADGLSATEAAARQAAAGYTVWRSWDEDGGLRDQLYDLARANPQIAKLVVLGETYEGREIIALKLTQGARGIADGTRPAVLYSSLQHAREWISGEVNRRMLTSLVDGWRANDRDVRSLLRRNEYWFVLVANPDGYQYTFDNERLWRKNLRDNDGDGTTTALDGVDPNRNYPEHFQYDEEGSSSLISSDTYRGPEAGSEPETQAMLALYDRVDFAFHVNWHSAGEWLLYPEGWQTGTPSADDPIYFALSGNLDTPAIAGWEPGLSSDVLYVTNGETTDFAHSQRGTLAWTPELGEGVPGSGFVFPDDEALVQAEFEKVRPFAMDVARSAADPDDPVSHLGLTTKPFYLQSDDTYKAGLPQADFTFDYSYGDPQEVRVLAKRDLGDVTVRYRVDGGPVQSAPTDEWDGGDRYGGGTDVYYRVMSGVVTGTEPGDTVEVWFEGGGETSDSFTYTAVSESANDVLVLAAEDYTGASPVQPAGGPHHLAAYEEALTANGVGYDVYDVDARGRTAPDALGVLSHYDAVVWYTGDDIVTREPGWAGGTASRLAMDELLEVRDFLNEGGQVLYTGKYAGTQYTQNHGLQAYDPTAANAQCAADPAVQARCRVLAGSGDLTNDVLQYWLGAYLLVDDAGTTDDGLLDVIGGDEGPFEGMGWGFDPAGNQDHSNSQVVTSGILDPETYPQFDSWVAARWDREGGPFEPHTGDFYVYSQIGDVSFKRLTNTVSVPAGGATLSFWTSYDTEAAWDHLFVEAAPAGTDDWTTLPDANGNTSQETAGGSCPAGWNTLHPRLEHYQTVVDGTTCLPTGTTGAWNAASGNSGGWQEWSIDLTPYAGGDVDLSISYASDWAVQGLGVFVDDITVSTGDGDTSFETDLGGWEVPGPPEGSAPNANDFLRTTAGGFPEAAVTATPGTLYAGFGLEGIEDAAERAAVMERALKHLLD
;
A
#
# COMPACT_ATOMS: atom_id res chain seq x y z
N MET A 1 -29.32 18.76 36.24
CA MET A 1 -30.62 19.42 36.47
C MET A 1 -31.62 18.88 35.46
N ALA A 2 -32.78 18.42 35.96
CA ALA A 2 -33.82 17.80 35.17
C ALA A 2 -34.69 18.83 34.43
N ALA A 3 -35.07 18.55 33.18
CA ALA A 3 -36.34 19.00 32.62
C ALA A 3 -36.79 18.06 31.48
N SER A 4 -37.77 17.23 31.81
CA SER A 4 -38.54 16.38 30.91
C SER A 4 -39.32 17.19 29.87
N ARG A 5 -39.57 16.61 28.68
CA ARG A 5 -40.88 16.72 28.01
C ARG A 5 -41.21 15.42 27.25
N ARG A 6 -42.44 14.96 27.46
CA ARG A 6 -43.05 13.72 26.96
C ARG A 6 -44.28 14.07 26.11
N ARG A 7 -44.57 13.20 25.13
CA ARG A 7 -45.83 12.98 24.34
C ARG A 7 -46.02 13.93 23.14
N SER A 8 -46.51 13.48 21.97
CA SER A 8 -47.41 12.36 21.67
C SER A 8 -47.31 11.87 20.21
N ARG A 9 -47.47 10.55 20.01
CA ARG A 9 -47.85 9.88 18.76
C ARG A 9 -49.16 10.42 18.19
N ARG A 10 -49.22 10.69 16.88
CA ARG A 10 -50.38 10.45 16.01
C ARG A 10 -49.93 10.01 14.62
N LEU A 11 -50.40 8.81 14.26
CA LEU A 11 -50.40 8.26 12.91
C LEU A 11 -51.15 9.18 11.95
N THR A 12 -50.57 9.41 10.77
CA THR A 12 -51.35 9.60 9.55
C THR A 12 -50.58 8.96 8.41
N ALA A 13 -51.11 7.84 7.93
CA ALA A 13 -50.67 7.18 6.71
C ALA A 13 -51.09 8.01 5.50
N ALA A 14 -50.17 8.23 4.56
CA ALA A 14 -50.48 8.64 3.20
C ALA A 14 -49.69 7.73 2.27
N ALA A 15 -50.40 6.75 1.73
CA ALA A 15 -49.95 5.89 0.66
C ALA A 15 -49.89 6.70 -0.64
N VAL A 16 -48.75 6.68 -1.32
CA VAL A 16 -48.67 6.97 -2.76
C VAL A 16 -48.07 5.73 -3.40
N ALA A 17 -48.93 5.07 -4.17
CA ALA A 17 -48.63 3.87 -4.92
C ALA A 17 -47.75 4.23 -6.13
N LEU A 18 -46.55 3.65 -6.24
CA LEU A 18 -45.91 3.44 -7.52
C LEU A 18 -46.40 2.12 -8.10
N GLY A 19 -46.99 2.20 -9.29
CA GLY A 19 -47.52 1.07 -10.02
C GLY A 19 -46.40 0.20 -10.58
N LEU A 20 -46.38 -1.05 -10.15
CA LEU A 20 -45.75 -2.17 -10.84
C LEU A 20 -46.34 -2.31 -12.25
N GLY A 21 -45.54 -1.93 -13.25
CA GLY A 21 -45.74 -2.29 -14.65
C GLY A 21 -44.87 -3.50 -14.98
N VAL A 22 -45.42 -4.70 -14.81
CA VAL A 22 -44.85 -5.96 -15.30
C VAL A 22 -44.76 -5.89 -16.82
N SER A 23 -43.55 -5.90 -17.37
CA SER A 23 -43.28 -6.13 -18.78
C SER A 23 -42.52 -7.45 -18.89
N LEU A 24 -43.16 -8.44 -19.51
CA LEU A 24 -42.62 -9.77 -19.74
C LEU A 24 -41.35 -9.69 -20.60
N LEU A 25 -40.22 -10.07 -20.01
CA LEU A 25 -38.98 -10.39 -20.73
C LEU A 25 -39.22 -11.64 -21.57
N VAL A 26 -39.12 -11.48 -22.89
CA VAL A 26 -39.01 -12.58 -23.83
C VAL A 26 -37.53 -12.98 -23.82
N THR A 27 -37.26 -14.17 -23.29
CA THR A 27 -35.95 -14.82 -23.34
C THR A 27 -35.55 -15.09 -24.79
N SER A 28 -34.49 -14.43 -25.26
CA SER A 28 -33.65 -14.93 -26.35
C SER A 28 -32.23 -15.03 -25.81
N GLY A 29 -31.80 -16.27 -25.53
CA GLY A 29 -30.43 -16.54 -25.11
C GLY A 29 -29.44 -16.15 -26.20
N ALA A 30 -28.53 -15.27 -25.82
CA ALA A 30 -27.16 -15.18 -26.32
C ALA A 30 -26.28 -15.31 -25.06
N GLY A 31 -25.14 -16.00 -25.19
CA GLY A 31 -24.35 -16.55 -24.09
C GLY A 31 -24.01 -15.52 -23.01
N ALA A 32 -24.04 -15.98 -21.76
CA ALA A 32 -23.29 -15.36 -20.68
C ALA A 32 -21.83 -15.27 -21.13
N ASP A 33 -21.23 -14.10 -20.93
CA ASP A 33 -19.80 -13.96 -20.98
C ASP A 33 -19.34 -14.33 -19.57
N ASP A 34 -18.85 -15.55 -19.45
CA ASP A 34 -18.36 -16.12 -18.20
C ASP A 34 -17.06 -15.38 -17.92
N GLY A 35 -17.01 -14.47 -16.94
CA GLY A 35 -15.76 -13.84 -16.50
C GLY A 35 -14.69 -14.93 -16.36
N GLY A 36 -13.61 -14.83 -17.16
CA GLY A 36 -12.80 -15.97 -17.57
C GLY A 36 -12.27 -16.84 -16.42
N GLU A 37 -12.01 -18.12 -16.71
CA GLU A 37 -11.40 -19.07 -15.77
C GLU A 37 -10.06 -18.51 -15.26
N LEU A 38 -9.86 -18.53 -13.94
CA LEU A 38 -8.64 -18.04 -13.31
C LEU A 38 -7.48 -19.02 -13.53
N GLU A 39 -6.26 -18.51 -13.64
CA GLU A 39 -5.04 -19.31 -13.74
C GLU A 39 -3.88 -18.62 -13.00
N ALA A 40 -2.90 -19.42 -12.57
CA ALA A 40 -1.69 -18.91 -11.93
C ALA A 40 -0.61 -18.57 -12.98
N TYR A 41 -0.03 -17.38 -12.85
CA TYR A 41 1.03 -16.87 -13.71
C TYR A 41 2.27 -16.47 -12.91
N THR A 42 3.40 -16.39 -13.60
CA THR A 42 4.65 -15.86 -13.08
C THR A 42 5.26 -14.95 -14.14
N ALA A 43 5.80 -13.80 -13.73
CA ALA A 43 6.40 -12.82 -14.62
C ALA A 43 7.68 -12.26 -14.00
N ASP A 44 8.78 -12.24 -14.75
CA ASP A 44 9.95 -11.44 -14.42
C ASP A 44 9.77 -10.05 -15.04
N VAL A 45 9.52 -9.04 -14.21
CA VAL A 45 9.16 -7.67 -14.61
C VAL A 45 10.19 -6.65 -14.15
N THR A 46 10.17 -5.48 -14.79
CA THR A 46 10.93 -4.32 -14.28
C THR A 46 10.31 -3.78 -13.00
N ALA A 47 11.06 -2.90 -12.32
CA ALA A 47 10.58 -2.08 -11.21
C ALA A 47 9.22 -1.43 -11.52
N ALA A 48 9.19 -0.65 -12.60
CA ALA A 48 8.04 0.14 -13.03
C ALA A 48 6.83 -0.75 -13.26
N GLN A 49 7.00 -1.80 -14.08
CA GLN A 49 5.97 -2.79 -14.33
C GLN A 49 5.47 -3.47 -13.04
N ALA A 50 6.33 -3.70 -12.05
CA ALA A 50 5.89 -4.29 -10.79
C ALA A 50 5.00 -3.35 -9.96
N ALA A 51 5.32 -2.06 -9.90
CA ALA A 51 4.47 -1.10 -9.19
C ALA A 51 3.17 -0.86 -9.93
N GLU A 52 3.22 -0.77 -11.26
CA GLU A 52 2.02 -0.70 -12.08
C GLU A 52 1.14 -1.93 -11.78
N ILE A 53 1.66 -3.15 -11.91
CA ILE A 53 0.92 -4.39 -11.60
C ILE A 53 0.33 -4.40 -10.18
N SER A 54 1.07 -3.90 -9.18
CA SER A 54 0.57 -3.77 -7.81
C SER A 54 -0.54 -2.72 -7.67
N ALA A 55 -0.43 -1.59 -8.37
CA ALA A 55 -1.43 -0.52 -8.41
C ALA A 55 -2.70 -0.89 -9.18
N ASP A 56 -2.61 -1.82 -10.14
CA ASP A 56 -3.72 -2.33 -10.94
C ASP A 56 -4.80 -3.04 -10.10
N GLY A 57 -4.51 -3.34 -8.84
CA GLY A 57 -5.40 -4.12 -7.97
C GLY A 57 -5.53 -5.58 -8.41
N LEU A 58 -4.59 -6.05 -9.26
CA LEU A 58 -4.44 -7.45 -9.65
C LEU A 58 -4.04 -8.28 -8.43
N ASP A 59 -4.36 -9.57 -8.50
CA ASP A 59 -4.04 -10.51 -7.43
C ASP A 59 -2.57 -10.92 -7.46
N VAL A 60 -1.73 -10.06 -6.89
CA VAL A 60 -0.32 -10.30 -6.64
C VAL A 60 -0.18 -11.20 -5.40
N THR A 61 0.33 -12.40 -5.63
CA THR A 61 0.42 -13.46 -4.62
C THR A 61 1.81 -13.55 -4.01
N ALA A 62 2.84 -13.12 -4.75
CA ALA A 62 4.20 -12.94 -4.27
C ALA A 62 4.94 -11.94 -5.16
N ALA A 63 5.87 -11.18 -4.57
CA ALA A 63 6.79 -10.30 -5.27
C ALA A 63 8.19 -10.46 -4.68
N GLU A 64 9.15 -10.89 -5.49
CA GLU A 64 10.53 -11.15 -5.05
C GLU A 64 11.53 -10.30 -5.85
N PRO A 65 12.41 -9.52 -5.20
CA PRO A 65 13.48 -8.81 -5.88
C PRO A 65 14.44 -9.78 -6.59
N THR A 66 14.72 -9.51 -7.86
CA THR A 66 15.72 -10.24 -8.67
C THR A 66 16.89 -9.33 -9.01
N ALA A 67 17.95 -9.89 -9.60
CA ALA A 67 19.11 -9.10 -10.03
C ALA A 67 18.79 -8.06 -11.13
N SER A 68 17.64 -8.16 -11.81
CA SER A 68 17.27 -7.32 -12.95
C SER A 68 15.89 -6.66 -12.82
N GLY A 69 15.18 -6.81 -11.70
CA GLY A 69 13.81 -6.34 -11.53
C GLY A 69 13.10 -7.08 -10.39
N VAL A 70 11.83 -7.43 -10.60
CA VAL A 70 11.00 -8.15 -9.64
C VAL A 70 10.41 -9.38 -10.31
N ARG A 71 10.37 -10.51 -9.62
CA ARG A 71 9.56 -11.66 -10.02
C ARG A 71 8.22 -11.56 -9.31
N MET A 72 7.13 -11.58 -10.07
CA MET A 72 5.78 -11.55 -9.53
C MET A 72 5.04 -12.83 -9.87
N ASP A 73 4.39 -13.41 -8.86
CA ASP A 73 3.43 -14.49 -9.05
C ASP A 73 2.01 -13.94 -8.91
N LEU A 74 1.15 -14.25 -9.88
CA LEU A 74 -0.14 -13.61 -10.09
C LEU A 74 -1.23 -14.67 -10.25
N VAL A 75 -2.46 -14.39 -9.84
CA VAL A 75 -3.64 -15.16 -10.26
C VAL A 75 -4.51 -14.24 -11.10
N LEU A 76 -4.73 -14.62 -12.36
CA LEU A 76 -5.36 -13.75 -13.33
C LEU A 76 -6.38 -14.52 -14.15
N THR A 77 -7.39 -13.81 -14.60
CA THR A 77 -8.28 -14.23 -15.69
C THR A 77 -7.52 -14.24 -17.02
N GLU A 78 -8.08 -14.91 -18.03
CA GLU A 78 -7.50 -14.89 -19.37
C GLU A 78 -7.37 -13.46 -19.93
N ASP A 79 -8.31 -12.59 -19.61
CA ASP A 79 -8.33 -11.21 -20.07
C ASP A 79 -7.23 -10.37 -19.39
N GLU A 80 -7.08 -10.46 -18.08
CA GLU A 80 -6.02 -9.78 -17.32
C GLU A 80 -4.61 -10.21 -17.74
N VAL A 81 -4.35 -11.51 -17.97
CA VAL A 81 -3.01 -11.90 -18.47
C VAL A 81 -2.79 -11.43 -19.90
N ARG A 82 -3.85 -11.34 -20.70
CA ARG A 82 -3.74 -10.84 -22.07
C ARG A 82 -3.41 -9.35 -22.05
N ALA A 83 -4.05 -8.61 -21.13
CA ALA A 83 -3.72 -7.24 -20.74
C ALA A 83 -2.26 -7.14 -20.30
N LEU A 84 -1.74 -7.98 -19.42
CA LEU A 84 -0.31 -7.94 -19.09
C LEU A 84 0.60 -8.20 -20.31
N ARG A 85 0.28 -9.18 -21.15
CA ARG A 85 1.20 -9.64 -22.20
C ARG A 85 1.49 -8.62 -23.29
N GLY A 86 0.52 -7.85 -23.73
CA GLY A 86 0.83 -6.78 -24.67
C GLY A 86 1.61 -5.60 -24.04
N ARG A 87 1.75 -5.49 -22.69
CA ARG A 87 2.49 -4.46 -21.92
C ARG A 87 3.97 -4.77 -21.94
N GLY A 88 4.34 -5.78 -22.74
CA GLY A 88 5.64 -6.38 -22.72
C GLY A 88 5.91 -7.18 -21.45
N VAL A 89 4.89 -7.45 -20.62
CA VAL A 89 5.04 -8.33 -19.45
C VAL A 89 4.92 -9.78 -19.92
N ASP A 90 6.04 -10.50 -19.93
CA ASP A 90 6.07 -11.92 -20.31
C ASP A 90 5.56 -12.79 -19.15
N ALA A 91 4.26 -12.68 -18.87
CA ALA A 91 3.57 -13.49 -17.87
C ALA A 91 3.35 -14.90 -18.42
N GLU A 92 4.06 -15.88 -17.87
CA GLU A 92 3.96 -17.29 -18.23
C GLU A 92 3.04 -18.04 -17.27
N VAL A 93 2.29 -19.02 -17.77
CA VAL A 93 1.48 -19.90 -16.89
C VAL A 93 2.44 -20.63 -15.95
N LYS A 94 2.25 -20.44 -14.65
CA LYS A 94 3.02 -21.13 -13.62
C LYS A 94 2.67 -22.61 -13.65
N ARG A 95 3.70 -23.45 -13.77
CA ARG A 95 3.54 -24.92 -13.88
C ARG A 95 4.23 -25.62 -12.74
N ASN A 96 3.57 -26.63 -12.21
CA ASN A 96 4.13 -27.46 -11.17
C ASN A 96 5.19 -28.44 -11.71
N ALA A 97 5.81 -29.21 -10.81
CA ALA A 97 6.83 -30.20 -11.15
C ALA A 97 6.41 -31.29 -12.17
N ASP A 98 5.09 -31.54 -12.33
CA ASP A 98 4.54 -32.46 -13.33
C ASP A 98 4.25 -31.77 -14.69
N GLY A 99 4.50 -30.46 -14.79
CA GLY A 99 4.25 -29.63 -15.97
C GLY A 99 2.79 -29.22 -16.14
N LEU A 100 1.95 -29.36 -15.10
CA LEU A 100 0.54 -28.96 -15.12
C LEU A 100 0.40 -27.52 -14.65
N SER A 101 -0.52 -26.78 -15.26
CA SER A 101 -0.99 -25.51 -14.69
C SER A 101 -1.85 -25.73 -13.44
N ALA A 102 -2.22 -24.65 -12.74
CA ALA A 102 -3.03 -24.75 -11.53
C ALA A 102 -4.39 -25.37 -11.87
N THR A 103 -5.03 -24.91 -12.95
CA THR A 103 -6.31 -25.41 -13.43
C THR A 103 -6.25 -26.86 -13.90
N GLU A 104 -5.21 -27.24 -14.66
CA GLU A 104 -5.00 -28.64 -15.08
C GLU A 104 -4.79 -29.57 -13.88
N ALA A 105 -4.01 -29.12 -12.89
CA ALA A 105 -3.76 -29.87 -11.66
C ALA A 105 -5.05 -30.04 -10.84
N ALA A 106 -5.82 -28.97 -10.66
CA ALA A 106 -7.09 -28.97 -9.94
C ALA A 106 -8.10 -29.94 -10.58
N ALA A 107 -8.32 -29.83 -11.89
CA ALA A 107 -9.22 -30.72 -12.64
C ALA A 107 -8.79 -32.19 -12.53
N ARG A 108 -7.48 -32.46 -12.57
CA ARG A 108 -6.94 -33.82 -12.40
C ARG A 108 -7.20 -34.37 -11.00
N GLN A 109 -7.02 -33.57 -9.95
CA GLN A 109 -7.33 -33.99 -8.59
C GLN A 109 -8.84 -34.26 -8.41
N ALA A 110 -9.70 -33.36 -8.89
CA ALA A 110 -11.15 -33.52 -8.86
C ALA A 110 -11.61 -34.79 -9.58
N ALA A 111 -11.08 -35.05 -10.78
CA ALA A 111 -11.40 -36.25 -11.56
C ALA A 111 -10.92 -37.56 -10.91
N ALA A 112 -9.83 -37.52 -10.14
CA ALA A 112 -9.35 -38.65 -9.35
C ALA A 112 -10.22 -38.91 -8.10
N GLY A 113 -10.93 -37.87 -7.65
CA GLY A 113 -11.63 -37.82 -6.37
C GLY A 113 -10.68 -37.52 -5.22
N TYR A 114 -11.11 -36.65 -4.32
CA TYR A 114 -10.28 -36.22 -3.19
C TYR A 114 -10.20 -37.28 -2.08
N THR A 115 -9.00 -37.42 -1.53
CA THR A 115 -8.66 -38.33 -0.45
C THR A 115 -8.41 -37.59 0.85
N VAL A 116 -7.78 -36.41 0.78
CA VAL A 116 -7.53 -35.50 1.89
C VAL A 116 -8.58 -34.39 1.90
N TRP A 117 -8.77 -33.69 0.77
CA TRP A 117 -9.69 -32.55 0.69
C TRP A 117 -11.15 -32.97 0.89
N ARG A 118 -11.91 -32.11 1.56
CA ARG A 118 -13.31 -32.33 1.95
C ARG A 118 -14.06 -31.03 1.74
N SER A 119 -15.13 -31.04 0.93
CA SER A 119 -15.95 -29.84 0.81
C SER A 119 -16.74 -29.57 2.09
N TRP A 120 -17.37 -28.39 2.16
CA TRP A 120 -18.19 -28.03 3.31
C TRP A 120 -19.50 -28.83 3.35
N ASP A 121 -20.17 -28.93 2.19
CA ASP A 121 -21.54 -29.45 2.08
C ASP A 121 -21.64 -30.97 1.84
N GLU A 122 -20.55 -31.65 1.46
CA GLU A 122 -20.63 -33.08 1.18
C GLU A 122 -20.97 -33.92 2.42
N ASP A 123 -21.63 -35.07 2.22
CA ASP A 123 -21.92 -36.02 3.30
C ASP A 123 -20.60 -36.49 3.95
N GLY A 124 -20.39 -36.16 5.23
CA GLY A 124 -19.12 -36.42 5.92
C GLY A 124 -18.00 -35.41 5.64
N GLY A 125 -18.34 -34.28 5.00
CA GLY A 125 -17.48 -33.12 4.78
C GLY A 125 -17.07 -32.40 6.07
N LEU A 126 -16.45 -31.23 5.95
CA LEU A 126 -15.88 -30.51 7.10
C LEU A 126 -16.93 -30.13 8.15
N ARG A 127 -18.12 -29.71 7.72
CA ARG A 127 -19.24 -29.40 8.63
C ARG A 127 -19.61 -30.60 9.49
N ASP A 128 -19.87 -31.74 8.85
CA ASP A 128 -20.26 -32.97 9.54
C ASP A 128 -19.17 -33.46 10.50
N GLN A 129 -17.90 -33.36 10.10
CA GLN A 129 -16.76 -33.73 10.93
C GLN A 129 -16.67 -32.89 12.21
N LEU A 130 -16.93 -31.58 12.14
CA LEU A 130 -16.95 -30.71 13.31
C LEU A 130 -18.05 -31.12 14.30
N TYR A 131 -19.26 -31.38 13.79
CA TYR A 131 -20.37 -31.88 14.60
C TYR A 131 -20.05 -33.24 15.22
N ASP A 132 -19.48 -34.17 14.47
CA ASP A 132 -19.11 -35.49 14.95
C ASP A 132 -17.99 -35.44 16.00
N LEU A 133 -16.98 -34.62 15.80
CA LEU A 133 -15.88 -34.46 16.75
C LEU A 133 -16.41 -33.91 18.08
N ALA A 134 -17.30 -32.92 18.04
CA ALA A 134 -17.97 -32.38 19.21
C ALA A 134 -18.84 -33.40 19.92
N ARG A 135 -19.62 -34.21 19.18
CA ARG A 135 -20.48 -35.28 19.71
C ARG A 135 -19.67 -36.40 20.36
N ALA A 136 -18.56 -36.81 19.75
CA ALA A 136 -17.73 -37.91 20.20
C ALA A 136 -16.84 -37.56 21.40
N ASN A 137 -16.57 -36.27 21.65
CA ASN A 137 -15.67 -35.83 22.71
C ASN A 137 -16.31 -34.79 23.67
N PRO A 138 -17.50 -35.06 24.25
CA PRO A 138 -18.25 -34.08 25.04
C PRO A 138 -17.52 -33.60 26.30
N GLN A 139 -16.52 -34.35 26.77
CA GLN A 139 -15.68 -34.01 27.91
C GLN A 139 -14.68 -32.87 27.63
N ILE A 140 -14.34 -32.65 26.35
CA ILE A 140 -13.38 -31.62 25.94
C ILE A 140 -13.87 -30.70 24.83
N ALA A 141 -14.94 -31.02 24.12
CA ALA A 141 -15.37 -30.27 22.93
C ALA A 141 -16.76 -29.64 23.09
N LYS A 142 -16.88 -28.37 22.67
CA LYS A 142 -18.14 -27.62 22.53
C LYS A 142 -18.16 -26.98 21.14
N LEU A 143 -19.17 -27.32 20.35
CA LEU A 143 -19.44 -26.68 19.06
C LEU A 143 -20.23 -25.39 19.29
N VAL A 144 -19.87 -24.36 18.55
CA VAL A 144 -20.51 -23.05 18.54
C VAL A 144 -20.74 -22.62 17.10
N VAL A 145 -21.99 -22.34 16.74
CA VAL A 145 -22.31 -21.62 15.50
C VAL A 145 -22.18 -20.13 15.79
N LEU A 146 -21.32 -19.44 15.05
CA LEU A 146 -21.02 -18.02 15.20
C LEU A 146 -21.99 -17.15 14.41
N GLY A 147 -22.38 -17.61 13.21
CA GLY A 147 -23.27 -16.91 12.29
C GLY A 147 -23.62 -17.79 11.09
N GLU A 148 -24.24 -17.19 10.09
CA GLU A 148 -24.55 -17.80 8.80
C GLU A 148 -24.05 -16.86 7.69
N THR A 149 -23.55 -17.43 6.59
CA THR A 149 -23.10 -16.71 5.38
C THR A 149 -24.26 -16.21 4.52
N TYR A 150 -23.99 -15.57 3.37
CA TYR A 150 -25.03 -15.12 2.43
C TYR A 150 -25.89 -16.27 1.89
N GLU A 151 -25.29 -17.44 1.63
CA GLU A 151 -26.02 -18.64 1.20
C GLU A 151 -26.58 -19.48 2.36
N GLY A 152 -26.42 -19.00 3.61
CA GLY A 152 -26.98 -19.63 4.80
C GLY A 152 -26.15 -20.81 5.36
N ARG A 153 -24.86 -20.91 5.00
CA ARG A 153 -23.95 -21.89 5.59
C ARG A 153 -23.53 -21.44 6.99
N GLU A 154 -23.53 -22.37 7.94
CA GLU A 154 -23.13 -22.08 9.32
C GLU A 154 -21.63 -21.75 9.40
N ILE A 155 -21.25 -20.69 10.09
CA ILE A 155 -19.85 -20.43 10.45
C ILE A 155 -19.60 -21.04 11.82
N ILE A 156 -18.68 -21.99 11.92
CA ILE A 156 -18.56 -22.87 13.11
C ILE A 156 -17.20 -22.70 13.79
N ALA A 157 -17.23 -22.44 15.09
CA ALA A 157 -16.10 -22.58 15.99
C ALA A 157 -16.21 -23.84 16.86
N LEU A 158 -15.10 -24.56 17.04
CA LEU A 158 -14.99 -25.66 17.99
C LEU A 158 -14.07 -25.27 19.15
N LYS A 159 -14.65 -25.15 20.34
CA LYS A 159 -13.92 -24.95 21.60
C LYS A 159 -13.43 -26.28 22.13
N LEU A 160 -12.12 -26.40 22.35
CA LEU A 160 -11.44 -27.49 23.03
C LEU A 160 -10.89 -27.06 24.41
N THR A 161 -11.40 -27.67 25.46
CA THR A 161 -10.91 -27.50 26.84
C THR A 161 -11.54 -28.53 27.78
N GLN A 162 -10.86 -28.92 28.84
CA GLN A 162 -11.41 -29.86 29.82
C GLN A 162 -12.66 -29.28 30.47
N GLY A 163 -13.80 -29.94 30.24
CA GLY A 163 -15.11 -29.51 30.71
C GLY A 163 -15.81 -28.51 29.79
N ALA A 164 -15.44 -28.42 28.51
CA ALA A 164 -15.88 -27.39 27.55
C ALA A 164 -17.37 -26.98 27.61
N ARG A 165 -18.29 -27.94 27.76
CA ARG A 165 -19.74 -27.65 27.80
C ARG A 165 -20.24 -27.08 29.13
N GLY A 166 -19.45 -27.20 30.19
CA GLY A 166 -19.82 -26.80 31.56
C GLY A 166 -19.06 -25.58 32.08
N ILE A 167 -18.04 -25.10 31.35
CA ILE A 167 -17.33 -23.86 31.67
C ILE A 167 -17.78 -22.76 30.71
N ALA A 168 -17.91 -21.53 31.22
CA ALA A 168 -18.21 -20.38 30.37
C ALA A 168 -17.03 -20.09 29.43
N ASP A 169 -17.34 -19.48 28.29
CA ASP A 169 -16.35 -19.09 27.28
C ASP A 169 -15.48 -17.94 27.83
N GLY A 170 -14.19 -17.95 27.50
CA GLY A 170 -13.24 -16.91 27.94
C GLY A 170 -12.86 -16.96 29.43
N THR A 171 -13.19 -18.03 30.16
CA THR A 171 -12.84 -18.13 31.61
C THR A 171 -11.42 -18.59 31.88
N ARG A 172 -10.69 -18.94 30.83
CA ARG A 172 -9.30 -19.40 30.85
C ARG A 172 -8.56 -18.71 29.70
N PRO A 173 -7.23 -18.57 29.80
CA PRO A 173 -6.44 -18.07 28.68
C PRO A 173 -6.74 -18.85 27.42
N ALA A 174 -6.93 -18.14 26.31
CA ALA A 174 -7.47 -18.71 25.09
C ALA A 174 -6.55 -18.48 23.89
N VAL A 175 -6.51 -19.46 22.99
CA VAL A 175 -5.87 -19.33 21.68
C VAL A 175 -6.89 -19.63 20.59
N LEU A 176 -6.91 -18.79 19.56
CA LEU A 176 -7.68 -19.01 18.35
C LEU A 176 -6.78 -19.57 17.24
N TYR A 177 -7.25 -20.61 16.55
CA TYR A 177 -6.69 -21.07 15.28
C TYR A 177 -7.79 -20.97 14.22
N SER A 178 -7.62 -20.09 13.23
CA SER A 178 -8.52 -19.97 12.07
C SER A 178 -7.83 -20.31 10.77
N SER A 179 -8.61 -20.56 9.72
CA SER A 179 -8.13 -20.89 8.38
C SER A 179 -9.24 -20.67 7.36
N LEU A 180 -8.88 -20.70 6.07
CA LEU A 180 -9.83 -20.57 4.95
C LEU A 180 -10.69 -19.30 5.08
N GLN A 181 -10.02 -18.19 5.39
CA GLN A 181 -10.58 -16.85 5.22
C GLN A 181 -10.62 -16.50 3.73
N HIS A 182 -9.54 -16.78 3.01
CA HIS A 182 -9.58 -16.91 1.56
C HIS A 182 -9.92 -18.35 1.15
N ALA A 183 -10.77 -18.47 0.16
CA ALA A 183 -11.43 -19.72 -0.20
C ALA A 183 -10.52 -20.76 -0.86
N ARG A 184 -9.59 -20.33 -1.73
CA ARG A 184 -8.66 -21.20 -2.48
C ARG A 184 -7.55 -21.86 -1.67
N GLU A 185 -7.36 -21.48 -0.41
CA GLU A 185 -6.17 -21.81 0.39
C GLU A 185 -6.34 -23.13 1.16
N TRP A 186 -6.67 -24.22 0.46
CA TRP A 186 -7.14 -25.48 1.06
C TRP A 186 -6.20 -26.11 2.10
N ILE A 187 -4.89 -25.92 1.96
CA ILE A 187 -3.91 -26.47 2.90
C ILE A 187 -4.05 -25.85 4.30
N SER A 188 -4.48 -24.58 4.40
CA SER A 188 -4.74 -23.90 5.68
C SER A 188 -5.79 -24.63 6.52
N GLY A 189 -6.90 -25.03 5.88
CA GLY A 189 -7.99 -25.77 6.51
C GLY A 189 -7.53 -27.12 7.06
N GLU A 190 -6.70 -27.83 6.30
CA GLU A 190 -6.19 -29.14 6.72
C GLU A 190 -5.12 -29.06 7.81
N VAL A 191 -4.21 -28.08 7.76
CA VAL A 191 -3.25 -27.82 8.85
C VAL A 191 -4.00 -27.50 10.14
N ASN A 192 -5.00 -26.63 10.08
CA ASN A 192 -5.81 -26.27 11.24
C ASN A 192 -6.62 -27.48 11.77
N ARG A 193 -7.22 -28.28 10.88
CA ARG A 193 -7.93 -29.52 11.23
C ARG A 193 -7.00 -30.55 11.88
N ARG A 194 -5.76 -30.68 11.41
CA ARG A 194 -4.76 -31.58 12.01
C ARG A 194 -4.27 -31.08 13.36
N MET A 195 -4.12 -29.76 13.54
CA MET A 195 -3.85 -29.19 14.86
C MET A 195 -4.97 -29.54 15.84
N LEU A 196 -6.23 -29.31 15.46
CA LEU A 196 -7.42 -29.66 16.24
C LEU A 196 -7.46 -31.15 16.60
N THR A 197 -7.30 -32.04 15.63
CA THR A 197 -7.38 -33.49 15.86
C THR A 197 -6.20 -34.00 16.69
N SER A 198 -5.01 -33.42 16.55
CA SER A 198 -3.84 -33.79 17.36
C SER A 198 -4.06 -33.58 18.86
N LEU A 199 -4.76 -32.50 19.26
CA LEU A 199 -5.12 -32.25 20.65
C LEU A 199 -6.20 -33.22 21.15
N VAL A 200 -7.18 -33.56 20.32
CA VAL A 200 -8.21 -34.57 20.66
C VAL A 200 -7.57 -35.94 20.84
N ASP A 201 -6.66 -36.33 19.95
CA ASP A 201 -6.00 -37.63 20.01
C ASP A 201 -4.99 -37.71 21.14
N GLY A 202 -4.26 -36.63 21.44
CA GLY A 202 -3.45 -36.52 22.65
C GLY A 202 -4.28 -36.70 23.93
N TRP A 203 -5.47 -36.10 24.00
CA TRP A 203 -6.39 -36.31 25.13
C TRP A 203 -6.81 -37.78 25.28
N ARG A 204 -7.17 -38.44 24.17
CA ARG A 204 -7.57 -39.86 24.10
C ARG A 204 -6.43 -40.80 24.47
N ALA A 205 -5.22 -40.49 24.02
CA ALA A 205 -3.99 -41.22 24.34
C ALA A 205 -3.51 -41.01 25.78
N ASN A 206 -4.18 -40.12 26.54
CA ASN A 206 -3.77 -39.74 27.88
C ASN A 206 -2.37 -39.11 27.93
N ASP A 207 -2.04 -38.33 26.90
CA ASP A 207 -0.85 -37.50 26.86
C ASP A 207 -0.88 -36.47 28.00
N ARG A 208 0.23 -36.31 28.72
CA ARG A 208 0.27 -35.47 29.93
C ARG A 208 0.32 -33.98 29.60
N ASP A 209 1.01 -33.61 28.52
CA ASP A 209 1.19 -32.23 28.09
C ASP A 209 -0.16 -31.70 27.58
N VAL A 210 -0.77 -32.40 26.63
CA VAL A 210 -2.09 -32.05 26.06
C VAL A 210 -3.18 -31.98 27.13
N ARG A 211 -3.18 -32.92 28.10
CA ARG A 211 -4.13 -32.85 29.23
C ARG A 211 -3.86 -31.68 30.17
N SER A 212 -2.62 -31.26 30.31
CA SER A 212 -2.27 -30.07 31.09
C SER A 212 -2.75 -28.80 30.38
N LEU A 213 -2.48 -28.69 29.08
CA LEU A 213 -2.94 -27.60 28.21
C LEU A 213 -4.47 -27.46 28.26
N LEU A 214 -5.21 -28.52 27.93
CA LEU A 214 -6.68 -28.50 27.94
C LEU A 214 -7.27 -28.24 29.33
N ARG A 215 -6.55 -28.51 30.42
CA ARG A 215 -7.01 -28.20 31.78
C ARG A 215 -6.86 -26.71 32.12
N ARG A 216 -5.82 -26.05 31.58
CA ARG A 216 -5.44 -24.69 31.93
C ARG A 216 -6.03 -23.65 30.96
N ASN A 217 -6.19 -24.02 29.69
CA ASN A 217 -6.47 -23.09 28.59
C ASN A 217 -7.74 -23.48 27.81
N GLU A 218 -8.21 -22.57 26.97
CA GLU A 218 -9.19 -22.78 25.91
C GLU A 218 -8.51 -22.72 24.55
N TYR A 219 -8.80 -23.67 23.67
CA TYR A 219 -8.35 -23.61 22.27
C TYR A 219 -9.57 -23.57 21.37
N TRP A 220 -9.67 -22.55 20.54
CA TRP A 220 -10.79 -22.34 19.64
C TRP A 220 -10.33 -22.57 18.20
N PHE A 221 -11.15 -23.28 17.44
CA PHE A 221 -10.84 -23.65 16.06
C PHE A 221 -11.97 -23.22 15.14
N VAL A 222 -11.66 -22.34 14.18
CA VAL A 222 -12.54 -21.99 13.05
C VAL A 222 -11.89 -22.57 11.80
N LEU A 223 -12.30 -23.76 11.36
CA LEU A 223 -11.63 -24.42 10.24
C LEU A 223 -11.92 -23.76 8.89
N VAL A 224 -13.11 -23.19 8.75
CA VAL A 224 -13.57 -22.53 7.52
C VAL A 224 -14.24 -21.22 7.92
N ALA A 225 -13.52 -20.11 7.76
CA ALA A 225 -14.03 -18.77 8.08
C ALA A 225 -14.92 -18.21 6.95
N ASN A 226 -14.69 -18.62 5.70
CA ASN A 226 -15.49 -18.31 4.51
C ASN A 226 -16.13 -19.58 3.90
N PRO A 227 -17.21 -20.15 4.50
CA PRO A 227 -17.82 -21.39 4.00
C PRO A 227 -18.38 -21.32 2.58
N ASP A 228 -18.93 -20.16 2.19
CA ASP A 228 -19.52 -19.98 0.85
C ASP A 228 -18.44 -19.99 -0.22
N GLY A 229 -17.42 -19.15 -0.08
CA GLY A 229 -16.28 -19.14 -1.00
C GLY A 229 -15.57 -20.50 -1.02
N TYR A 230 -15.32 -21.13 0.14
CA TYR A 230 -14.68 -22.44 0.18
C TYR A 230 -15.46 -23.50 -0.60
N GLN A 231 -16.78 -23.56 -0.43
CA GLN A 231 -17.62 -24.50 -1.19
C GLN A 231 -17.59 -24.18 -2.69
N TYR A 232 -17.62 -22.90 -3.06
CA TYR A 232 -17.52 -22.45 -4.45
C TYR A 232 -16.28 -22.99 -5.17
N THR A 233 -15.14 -23.12 -4.47
CA THR A 233 -13.91 -23.69 -5.04
C THR A 233 -13.96 -25.18 -5.41
N PHE A 234 -14.93 -25.93 -4.88
CA PHE A 234 -15.19 -27.32 -5.29
C PHE A 234 -16.17 -27.41 -6.45
N ASP A 235 -17.08 -26.43 -6.55
CA ASP A 235 -18.24 -26.50 -7.43
C ASP A 235 -17.99 -25.77 -8.77
N ASN A 236 -17.25 -24.65 -8.76
CA ASN A 236 -17.14 -23.74 -9.89
C ASN A 236 -15.70 -23.33 -10.20
N GLU A 237 -15.06 -22.48 -9.38
CA GLU A 237 -13.75 -21.87 -9.67
C GLU A 237 -12.76 -22.14 -8.54
N ARG A 238 -11.76 -22.99 -8.80
CA ARG A 238 -10.81 -23.47 -7.76
C ARG A 238 -9.94 -22.35 -7.21
N LEU A 239 -9.63 -21.32 -7.99
CA LEU A 239 -8.75 -20.22 -7.60
C LEU A 239 -9.51 -19.02 -7.00
N TRP A 240 -10.82 -19.14 -6.76
CA TRP A 240 -11.62 -18.11 -6.12
C TRP A 240 -11.12 -17.75 -4.71
N ARG A 241 -10.96 -16.45 -4.43
CA ARG A 241 -10.40 -15.91 -3.18
C ARG A 241 -11.48 -15.41 -2.21
N LYS A 242 -12.34 -14.51 -2.68
CA LYS A 242 -13.29 -13.69 -1.91
C LYS A 242 -14.46 -14.49 -1.29
N ASN A 243 -15.35 -13.83 -0.54
CA ASN A 243 -16.68 -14.39 -0.24
C ASN A 243 -17.60 -14.33 -1.48
N LEU A 244 -18.91 -14.65 -1.34
CA LEU A 244 -19.87 -14.67 -2.45
C LEU A 244 -20.94 -13.56 -2.37
N ARG A 245 -20.56 -12.39 -1.84
CA ARG A 245 -21.46 -11.24 -1.85
C ARG A 245 -21.80 -10.84 -3.29
N ASP A 246 -23.08 -10.80 -3.63
CA ASP A 246 -23.59 -10.24 -4.88
C ASP A 246 -23.51 -8.69 -4.83
N ASN A 247 -22.50 -8.12 -5.48
CA ASN A 247 -22.16 -6.70 -5.37
C ASN A 247 -23.04 -5.83 -6.29
N ASP A 248 -23.43 -6.34 -7.45
CA ASP A 248 -24.22 -5.61 -8.45
C ASP A 248 -25.73 -5.96 -8.43
N GLY A 249 -26.11 -7.01 -7.71
CA GLY A 249 -27.49 -7.44 -7.49
C GLY A 249 -28.08 -8.23 -8.66
N ASP A 250 -27.27 -8.77 -9.57
CA ASP A 250 -27.72 -9.49 -10.75
C ASP A 250 -28.00 -10.98 -10.49
N GLY A 251 -27.51 -11.51 -9.36
CA GLY A 251 -27.68 -12.89 -8.90
C GLY A 251 -26.76 -13.93 -9.56
N THR A 252 -25.68 -13.50 -10.22
CA THR A 252 -24.68 -14.33 -10.89
C THR A 252 -23.30 -14.02 -10.33
N THR A 253 -22.59 -15.01 -9.81
CA THR A 253 -21.22 -14.78 -9.32
C THR A 253 -20.24 -14.58 -10.48
N THR A 254 -19.64 -13.39 -10.54
CA THR A 254 -18.59 -12.99 -11.49
C THR A 254 -17.39 -12.39 -10.75
N ALA A 255 -16.36 -11.92 -11.47
CA ALA A 255 -15.22 -11.22 -10.87
C ALA A 255 -15.60 -9.94 -10.09
N LEU A 256 -16.76 -9.33 -10.44
CA LEU A 256 -17.29 -8.14 -9.75
C LEU A 256 -17.87 -8.45 -8.36
N ASP A 257 -18.04 -9.73 -8.03
CA ASP A 257 -18.66 -10.17 -6.79
C ASP A 257 -17.65 -10.56 -5.72
N GLY A 258 -18.16 -10.66 -4.50
CA GLY A 258 -17.39 -10.97 -3.32
C GLY A 258 -16.68 -9.75 -2.75
N VAL A 259 -16.36 -9.85 -1.47
CA VAL A 259 -15.50 -8.96 -0.70
C VAL A 259 -14.35 -9.81 -0.16
N ASP A 260 -13.15 -9.25 -0.11
CA ASP A 260 -12.03 -9.88 0.57
C ASP A 260 -12.28 -9.84 2.09
N PRO A 261 -12.53 -10.99 2.75
CA PRO A 261 -12.81 -10.99 4.17
C PRO A 261 -11.60 -10.57 5.01
N ASN A 262 -10.38 -10.54 4.47
CA ASN A 262 -9.17 -10.06 5.15
C ASN A 262 -8.80 -8.61 4.77
N ARG A 263 -9.74 -7.84 4.22
CA ARG A 263 -9.70 -6.37 4.07
C ARG A 263 -10.89 -5.67 4.71
N ASN A 264 -11.76 -6.43 5.37
CA ASN A 264 -13.05 -5.94 5.88
C ASN A 264 -13.08 -5.72 7.41
N TYR A 265 -11.96 -5.81 8.13
CA TYR A 265 -11.89 -5.52 9.56
C TYR A 265 -11.79 -4.02 9.83
N PRO A 266 -12.21 -3.53 11.02
CA PRO A 266 -12.26 -2.09 11.30
C PRO A 266 -10.90 -1.44 11.57
N GLU A 267 -9.83 -2.21 11.74
CA GLU A 267 -8.49 -1.64 11.99
C GLU A 267 -7.92 -1.06 10.70
N HIS A 268 -7.68 0.25 10.70
CA HIS A 268 -7.23 1.00 9.52
C HIS A 268 -8.08 0.73 8.26
N PHE A 269 -9.37 0.40 8.43
CA PHE A 269 -10.27 0.22 7.28
C PHE A 269 -10.36 1.49 6.46
N GLN A 270 -10.09 1.42 5.16
CA GLN A 270 -10.11 2.59 4.28
C GLN A 270 -9.22 3.71 4.84
N TYR A 271 -8.03 3.35 5.33
CA TYR A 271 -7.05 4.32 5.80
C TYR A 271 -6.49 5.16 4.64
N ASP A 272 -6.30 4.51 3.49
CA ASP A 272 -5.84 5.05 2.21
C ASP A 272 -6.41 4.18 1.05
N GLU A 273 -5.81 4.28 -0.14
CA GLU A 273 -6.10 3.40 -1.28
C GLU A 273 -4.98 2.36 -1.52
N GLU A 274 -4.16 2.10 -0.50
CA GLU A 274 -3.05 1.14 -0.52
C GLU A 274 -3.43 -0.13 0.25
N GLY A 275 -2.91 -1.29 -0.15
CA GLY A 275 -3.13 -2.55 0.54
C GLY A 275 -4.55 -3.12 0.49
N SER A 276 -5.56 -2.34 0.08
CA SER A 276 -6.93 -2.78 -0.20
C SER A 276 -7.57 -1.89 -1.28
N SER A 277 -8.60 -2.38 -1.97
CA SER A 277 -9.23 -1.66 -3.09
C SER A 277 -10.66 -1.23 -2.80
N SER A 278 -11.06 -0.09 -3.34
CA SER A 278 -12.44 0.40 -3.39
C SER A 278 -13.19 -0.10 -4.64
N LEU A 279 -12.48 -0.69 -5.60
CA LEU A 279 -13.03 -1.27 -6.83
C LEU A 279 -13.59 -2.67 -6.57
N ILE A 280 -14.87 -2.89 -6.88
CA ILE A 280 -15.55 -4.18 -6.65
C ILE A 280 -14.95 -5.35 -7.45
N SER A 281 -14.31 -5.04 -8.58
CA SER A 281 -13.62 -5.99 -9.45
C SER A 281 -12.34 -6.53 -8.84
N SER A 282 -11.70 -5.80 -7.92
CA SER A 282 -10.42 -6.20 -7.34
C SER A 282 -10.58 -7.41 -6.41
N ASP A 283 -9.57 -8.27 -6.39
CA ASP A 283 -9.48 -9.38 -5.44
C ASP A 283 -9.20 -8.94 -4.00
N THR A 284 -8.77 -7.68 -3.80
CA THR A 284 -8.60 -7.04 -2.49
C THR A 284 -9.70 -6.04 -2.18
N TYR A 285 -10.87 -6.13 -2.86
CA TYR A 285 -12.01 -5.27 -2.58
C TYR A 285 -12.42 -5.34 -1.10
N ARG A 286 -12.31 -4.21 -0.41
CA ARG A 286 -12.48 -4.09 1.05
C ARG A 286 -13.93 -4.18 1.52
N GLY A 287 -14.87 -4.04 0.60
CA GLY A 287 -16.30 -3.93 0.91
C GLY A 287 -16.73 -2.50 1.18
N PRO A 288 -18.05 -2.25 1.30
CA PRO A 288 -18.59 -0.89 1.40
C PRO A 288 -18.43 -0.23 2.79
N GLU A 289 -18.20 -1.03 3.84
CA GLU A 289 -17.93 -0.54 5.20
C GLU A 289 -17.23 -1.65 6.01
N ALA A 290 -16.48 -1.25 7.05
CA ALA A 290 -15.85 -2.20 7.96
C ALA A 290 -16.89 -3.15 8.58
N GLY A 291 -16.62 -4.45 8.50
CA GLY A 291 -17.47 -5.52 8.98
C GLY A 291 -18.76 -5.66 8.18
N SER A 292 -18.83 -5.21 6.94
CA SER A 292 -20.02 -5.41 6.10
C SER A 292 -20.37 -6.88 5.89
N GLU A 293 -19.39 -7.79 5.97
CA GLU A 293 -19.57 -9.19 5.62
C GLU A 293 -20.00 -10.06 6.82
N PRO A 294 -20.95 -10.98 6.64
CA PRO A 294 -21.41 -11.87 7.72
C PRO A 294 -20.30 -12.77 8.26
N GLU A 295 -19.32 -13.14 7.42
CA GLU A 295 -18.12 -13.87 7.81
C GLU A 295 -17.27 -13.06 8.80
N THR A 296 -16.98 -11.81 8.46
CA THR A 296 -16.23 -10.89 9.32
C THR A 296 -16.98 -10.62 10.62
N GLN A 297 -18.29 -10.36 10.56
CA GLN A 297 -19.14 -10.15 11.74
C GLN A 297 -19.14 -11.36 12.70
N ALA A 298 -19.09 -12.59 12.16
CA ALA A 298 -19.00 -13.79 12.98
C ALA A 298 -17.66 -13.88 13.73
N MET A 299 -16.55 -13.46 13.12
CA MET A 299 -15.24 -13.39 13.75
C MET A 299 -15.16 -12.27 14.80
N LEU A 300 -15.66 -11.06 14.48
CA LEU A 300 -15.78 -9.96 15.45
C LEU A 300 -16.59 -10.38 16.69
N ALA A 301 -17.72 -11.06 16.49
CA ALA A 301 -18.54 -11.59 17.58
C ALA A 301 -17.84 -12.69 18.39
N LEU A 302 -16.85 -13.38 17.82
CA LEU A 302 -16.02 -14.34 18.54
C LEU A 302 -15.01 -13.63 19.45
N TYR A 303 -14.35 -12.56 18.99
CA TYR A 303 -13.49 -11.72 19.83
C TYR A 303 -14.28 -11.05 20.96
N ASP A 304 -15.53 -10.63 20.72
CA ASP A 304 -16.41 -10.12 21.79
C ASP A 304 -16.80 -11.17 22.83
N ARG A 305 -16.71 -12.45 22.47
CA ARG A 305 -17.04 -13.56 23.35
C ARG A 305 -15.86 -14.01 24.20
N VAL A 306 -14.64 -13.90 23.68
CA VAL A 306 -13.43 -14.49 24.25
C VAL A 306 -12.27 -13.52 24.08
N ASP A 307 -11.65 -13.15 25.20
CA ASP A 307 -10.38 -12.45 25.19
C ASP A 307 -9.26 -13.47 24.90
N PHE A 308 -8.76 -13.47 23.67
CA PHE A 308 -7.68 -14.36 23.25
C PHE A 308 -6.33 -13.78 23.64
N ALA A 309 -5.42 -14.65 24.11
CA ALA A 309 -4.02 -14.27 24.27
C ALA A 309 -3.30 -14.30 22.93
N PHE A 310 -3.65 -15.28 22.09
CA PHE A 310 -3.03 -15.49 20.80
C PHE A 310 -4.04 -15.88 19.72
N HIS A 311 -3.75 -15.50 18.48
CA HIS A 311 -4.44 -15.97 17.29
C HIS A 311 -3.44 -16.40 16.22
N VAL A 312 -3.67 -17.57 15.62
CA VAL A 312 -2.96 -18.00 14.42
C VAL A 312 -3.97 -18.16 13.30
N ASN A 313 -3.90 -17.27 12.31
CA ASN A 313 -4.75 -17.27 11.13
C ASN A 313 -3.99 -17.91 9.96
N TRP A 314 -4.23 -19.20 9.71
CA TRP A 314 -3.51 -19.92 8.67
C TRP A 314 -3.97 -19.49 7.27
N HIS A 315 -3.02 -19.08 6.44
CA HIS A 315 -3.18 -18.78 5.02
C HIS A 315 -2.21 -19.63 4.17
N SER A 316 -2.26 -19.48 2.86
CA SER A 316 -1.26 -19.98 1.92
C SER A 316 -1.32 -19.18 0.62
N ALA A 317 -0.24 -18.97 -0.13
CA ALA A 317 1.07 -19.60 0.01
C ALA A 317 2.21 -18.60 -0.06
N GLY A 318 3.34 -18.91 0.60
CA GLY A 318 4.53 -18.06 0.56
C GLY A 318 5.68 -18.49 1.45
N GLU A 319 5.43 -19.38 2.42
CA GLU A 319 6.40 -19.74 3.45
C GLU A 319 6.82 -18.55 4.34
N TRP A 320 5.85 -17.71 4.69
CA TRP A 320 6.02 -16.53 5.55
C TRP A 320 5.37 -16.72 6.92
N LEU A 321 5.95 -16.11 7.96
CA LEU A 321 5.37 -16.03 9.29
C LEU A 321 5.16 -14.57 9.67
N LEU A 322 4.09 -14.00 9.15
CA LEU A 322 3.79 -12.57 9.24
C LEU A 322 3.10 -12.22 10.56
N TYR A 323 3.37 -11.03 11.08
CA TYR A 323 2.73 -10.46 12.28
C TYR A 323 2.59 -8.93 12.15
N PRO A 324 1.82 -8.27 13.03
CA PRO A 324 1.58 -6.83 12.94
C PRO A 324 2.86 -5.99 13.02
N GLU A 325 2.91 -4.83 12.38
CA GLU A 325 1.78 -4.19 11.70
C GLU A 325 1.81 -4.40 10.17
N GLY A 326 0.63 -4.44 9.55
CA GLY A 326 0.45 -4.54 8.12
C GLY A 326 0.32 -3.19 7.44
N TRP A 327 -0.21 -2.17 8.10
CA TRP A 327 -0.57 -0.90 7.46
C TRP A 327 0.58 0.11 7.29
N GLN A 328 1.72 -0.10 7.96
CA GLN A 328 2.86 0.82 7.90
C GLN A 328 4.23 0.12 7.97
N THR A 329 5.13 0.50 7.06
CA THR A 329 6.48 -0.08 6.99
C THR A 329 7.38 0.33 8.16
N GLY A 330 8.24 -0.59 8.64
CA GLY A 330 9.29 -0.29 9.61
C GLY A 330 8.78 0.21 10.97
N THR A 331 7.58 -0.18 11.40
CA THR A 331 6.97 0.20 12.69
C THR A 331 6.67 -1.02 13.57
N PRO A 332 7.69 -1.61 14.23
CA PRO A 332 7.46 -2.72 15.14
C PRO A 332 6.64 -2.26 16.36
N SER A 333 5.66 -3.07 16.76
CA SER A 333 4.88 -2.84 17.97
C SER A 333 5.72 -2.92 19.26
N ALA A 334 5.21 -2.37 20.35
CA ALA A 334 5.85 -2.54 21.66
C ALA A 334 5.95 -4.02 22.08
N ASP A 335 5.03 -4.90 21.64
CA ASP A 335 5.07 -6.33 21.95
C ASP A 335 6.01 -7.16 21.04
N ASP A 336 6.76 -6.51 20.15
CA ASP A 336 7.71 -7.14 19.24
C ASP A 336 8.67 -8.17 19.85
N PRO A 337 9.20 -7.98 21.09
CA PRO A 337 10.00 -9.01 21.74
C PRO A 337 9.33 -10.38 21.84
N ILE A 338 7.99 -10.43 21.96
CA ILE A 338 7.21 -11.67 22.02
C ILE A 338 7.11 -12.28 20.62
N TYR A 339 6.87 -11.46 19.58
CA TYR A 339 6.88 -11.90 18.19
C TYR A 339 8.22 -12.51 17.82
N PHE A 340 9.33 -11.83 18.11
CA PHE A 340 10.67 -12.36 17.87
C PHE A 340 10.93 -13.65 18.66
N ALA A 341 10.54 -13.74 19.93
CA ALA A 341 10.77 -14.94 20.74
C ALA A 341 10.05 -16.19 20.18
N LEU A 342 8.84 -16.02 19.64
CA LEU A 342 8.03 -17.12 19.10
C LEU A 342 8.29 -17.41 17.62
N SER A 343 8.72 -16.42 16.84
CA SER A 343 8.85 -16.51 15.39
C SER A 343 10.30 -16.66 14.94
N GLY A 344 11.26 -16.17 15.73
CA GLY A 344 12.64 -15.98 15.31
C GLY A 344 12.75 -14.88 14.25
N ASN A 345 13.82 -14.93 13.47
CA ASN A 345 14.04 -14.09 12.28
C ASN A 345 14.55 -14.96 11.12
N LEU A 346 14.91 -14.36 9.99
CA LEU A 346 15.33 -15.10 8.80
C LEU A 346 16.57 -16.00 9.03
N ASP A 347 17.46 -15.65 9.95
CA ASP A 347 18.64 -16.47 10.28
C ASP A 347 18.28 -17.70 11.11
N THR A 348 17.32 -17.57 12.04
CA THR A 348 16.86 -18.66 12.93
C THR A 348 15.34 -18.66 13.05
N PRO A 349 14.61 -19.05 11.99
CA PRO A 349 13.15 -18.99 11.99
C PRO A 349 12.55 -20.15 12.78
N ALA A 350 11.39 -19.89 13.42
CA ALA A 350 10.59 -20.88 14.13
C ALA A 350 10.08 -22.00 13.22
N ILE A 351 10.00 -21.71 11.93
CA ILE A 351 9.64 -22.67 10.90
C ILE A 351 10.78 -22.67 9.89
N ALA A 352 11.50 -23.79 9.79
CA ALA A 352 12.74 -23.84 9.00
C ALA A 352 12.48 -23.54 7.51
N GLY A 353 13.22 -22.58 6.97
CA GLY A 353 13.10 -22.13 5.58
C GLY A 353 11.99 -21.11 5.33
N TRP A 354 11.36 -20.59 6.39
CA TRP A 354 10.36 -19.53 6.30
C TRP A 354 10.95 -18.19 6.71
N GLU A 355 10.33 -17.11 6.26
CA GLU A 355 10.69 -15.73 6.62
C GLU A 355 9.68 -15.13 7.62
N PRO A 356 10.08 -14.90 8.88
CA PRO A 356 9.29 -14.18 9.86
C PRO A 356 9.57 -12.67 9.81
N GLY A 357 8.54 -11.85 10.00
CA GLY A 357 8.70 -10.40 10.10
C GLY A 357 7.38 -9.64 10.15
N LEU A 358 7.48 -8.31 10.22
CA LEU A 358 6.33 -7.42 10.07
C LEU A 358 5.67 -7.67 8.71
N SER A 359 4.34 -7.67 8.68
CA SER A 359 3.58 -7.99 7.48
C SER A 359 3.86 -7.00 6.35
N SER A 360 3.92 -5.71 6.69
CA SER A 360 4.33 -4.64 5.77
C SER A 360 5.70 -4.87 5.16
N ASP A 361 6.69 -5.29 5.97
CA ASP A 361 8.10 -5.31 5.58
C ASP A 361 8.49 -6.56 4.81
N VAL A 362 7.84 -7.70 5.08
CA VAL A 362 8.12 -8.99 4.44
C VAL A 362 7.28 -9.19 3.18
N LEU A 363 6.02 -8.73 3.21
CA LEU A 363 5.07 -8.96 2.11
C LEU A 363 4.71 -7.64 1.41
N TYR A 364 3.74 -6.90 1.96
CA TYR A 364 3.30 -5.58 1.48
C TYR A 364 2.37 -4.88 2.46
N VAL A 365 2.14 -3.58 2.27
CA VAL A 365 1.20 -2.80 3.08
C VAL A 365 -0.22 -3.38 2.95
N THR A 366 -0.90 -3.54 4.07
CA THR A 366 -2.30 -4.01 4.14
C THR A 366 -3.09 -3.22 5.16
N ASN A 367 -4.36 -2.99 4.88
CA ASN A 367 -5.27 -2.34 5.82
C ASN A 367 -6.60 -3.10 5.91
N GLY A 368 -7.33 -2.93 7.01
CA GLY A 368 -8.58 -3.65 7.25
C GLY A 368 -8.41 -5.17 7.45
N GLU A 369 -7.26 -5.64 7.92
CA GLU A 369 -6.97 -7.08 8.03
C GLU A 369 -7.10 -7.62 9.47
N THR A 370 -7.13 -8.95 9.62
CA THR A 370 -7.51 -9.63 10.87
C THR A 370 -6.47 -9.51 11.98
N THR A 371 -5.19 -9.60 11.65
CA THR A 371 -4.08 -9.75 12.59
C THR A 371 -3.77 -8.42 13.31
N ASP A 372 -3.75 -7.31 12.58
CA ASP A 372 -3.68 -5.94 13.08
C ASP A 372 -4.88 -5.63 13.97
N PHE A 373 -6.11 -5.94 13.52
CA PHE A 373 -7.31 -5.81 14.35
C PHE A 373 -7.23 -6.60 15.65
N ALA A 374 -6.76 -7.85 15.57
CA ALA A 374 -6.65 -8.73 16.73
C ALA A 374 -5.68 -8.14 17.77
N HIS A 375 -4.54 -7.61 17.33
CA HIS A 375 -3.55 -7.03 18.25
C HIS A 375 -4.01 -5.67 18.75
N SER A 376 -4.19 -4.70 17.85
CA SER A 376 -4.46 -3.29 18.17
C SER A 376 -5.78 -3.10 18.94
N GLN A 377 -6.88 -3.72 18.48
CA GLN A 377 -8.20 -3.49 19.11
C GLN A 377 -8.56 -4.52 20.19
N ARG A 378 -8.01 -5.73 20.13
CA ARG A 378 -8.42 -6.84 21.02
C ARG A 378 -7.31 -7.31 21.97
N GLY A 379 -6.12 -6.75 21.90
CA GLY A 379 -4.97 -7.15 22.71
C GLY A 379 -4.53 -8.61 22.49
N THR A 380 -4.86 -9.18 21.34
CA THR A 380 -4.56 -10.56 20.96
C THR A 380 -3.35 -10.58 20.04
N LEU A 381 -2.22 -11.12 20.50
CA LEU A 381 -1.03 -11.29 19.66
C LEU A 381 -1.33 -12.27 18.52
N ALA A 382 -1.14 -11.85 17.28
CA ALA A 382 -1.68 -12.57 16.12
C ALA A 382 -0.62 -12.81 15.04
N TRP A 383 -0.75 -13.93 14.32
CA TRP A 383 0.09 -14.27 13.18
C TRP A 383 -0.76 -14.66 11.98
N THR A 384 -0.23 -14.35 10.81
CA THR A 384 -0.66 -14.83 9.49
C THR A 384 0.44 -15.73 8.91
N PRO A 385 0.47 -17.04 9.22
CA PRO A 385 1.40 -17.95 8.57
C PRO A 385 0.91 -18.32 7.17
N GLU A 386 1.77 -18.12 6.18
CA GLU A 386 1.52 -18.39 4.76
C GLU A 386 2.17 -19.73 4.40
N LEU A 387 1.37 -20.80 4.34
CA LEU A 387 1.85 -22.18 4.17
C LEU A 387 2.55 -22.44 2.83
N GLY A 388 3.30 -23.53 2.73
CA GLY A 388 3.98 -23.90 1.49
C GLY A 388 3.05 -24.45 0.40
N GLU A 389 3.53 -24.48 -0.83
CA GLU A 389 2.82 -25.05 -2.00
C GLU A 389 2.95 -26.58 -2.14
N GLY A 390 3.66 -27.24 -1.21
CA GLY A 390 3.84 -28.70 -1.15
C GLY A 390 4.85 -29.24 -2.16
N VAL A 391 4.70 -28.91 -3.45
CA VAL A 391 5.71 -29.15 -4.49
C VAL A 391 5.89 -27.90 -5.35
N PRO A 392 7.11 -27.64 -5.85
CA PRO A 392 7.42 -26.42 -6.61
C PRO A 392 6.42 -26.13 -7.74
N GLY A 393 5.94 -24.90 -7.79
CA GLY A 393 5.05 -24.38 -8.83
C GLY A 393 3.57 -24.75 -8.68
N SER A 394 3.14 -25.19 -7.50
CA SER A 394 1.72 -25.57 -7.27
C SER A 394 0.86 -24.44 -6.72
N GLY A 395 1.47 -23.39 -6.13
CA GLY A 395 0.75 -22.28 -5.51
C GLY A 395 -0.38 -22.75 -4.60
N PHE A 396 -1.59 -22.22 -4.81
CA PHE A 396 -2.79 -22.58 -4.04
C PHE A 396 -3.35 -23.97 -4.35
N VAL A 397 -2.88 -24.66 -5.39
CA VAL A 397 -3.34 -26.01 -5.79
C VAL A 397 -2.41 -27.07 -5.20
N PHE A 398 -2.27 -27.03 -3.88
CA PHE A 398 -1.51 -28.03 -3.11
C PHE A 398 -1.96 -29.47 -3.49
N PRO A 399 -1.04 -30.43 -3.69
CA PRO A 399 -1.42 -31.79 -4.07
C PRO A 399 -2.30 -32.49 -3.02
N ASP A 400 -3.42 -33.11 -3.43
CA ASP A 400 -4.21 -34.04 -2.61
C ASP A 400 -3.42 -35.32 -2.26
N ASP A 401 -2.42 -35.19 -1.40
CA ASP A 401 -1.51 -36.25 -0.98
C ASP A 401 -1.31 -36.21 0.54
N GLU A 402 -1.71 -37.32 1.19
CA GLU A 402 -1.64 -37.45 2.64
C GLU A 402 -0.23 -37.26 3.22
N ALA A 403 0.82 -37.68 2.51
CA ALA A 403 2.18 -37.55 3.00
C ALA A 403 2.68 -36.10 2.93
N LEU A 404 2.35 -35.39 1.84
CA LEU A 404 2.71 -33.97 1.70
C LEU A 404 1.95 -33.09 2.71
N VAL A 405 0.63 -33.28 2.84
CA VAL A 405 -0.18 -32.52 3.81
C VAL A 405 0.26 -32.82 5.26
N GLN A 406 0.59 -34.08 5.56
CA GLN A 406 1.15 -34.42 6.88
C GLN A 406 2.52 -33.78 7.13
N ALA A 407 3.38 -33.72 6.11
CA ALA A 407 4.69 -33.08 6.22
C ALA A 407 4.57 -31.58 6.49
N GLU A 408 3.65 -30.89 5.81
CA GLU A 408 3.38 -29.47 6.04
C GLU A 408 2.87 -29.20 7.45
N PHE A 409 1.91 -29.99 7.94
CA PHE A 409 1.46 -29.91 9.33
C PHE A 409 2.60 -30.16 10.33
N GLU A 410 3.46 -31.15 10.09
CA GLU A 410 4.61 -31.43 10.96
C GLU A 410 5.62 -30.29 11.00
N LYS A 411 5.78 -29.55 9.91
CA LYS A 411 6.67 -28.39 9.78
C LYS A 411 6.23 -27.25 10.71
N VAL A 412 4.94 -26.90 10.71
CA VAL A 412 4.40 -25.76 11.48
C VAL A 412 3.99 -26.11 12.91
N ARG A 413 3.82 -27.40 13.22
CA ARG A 413 3.34 -27.86 14.53
C ARG A 413 4.17 -27.36 15.73
N PRO A 414 5.52 -27.31 15.70
CA PRO A 414 6.30 -26.79 16.83
C PRO A 414 5.89 -25.36 17.21
N PHE A 415 5.85 -24.44 16.24
CA PHE A 415 5.38 -23.06 16.42
C PHE A 415 3.95 -23.02 16.97
N ALA A 416 3.01 -23.73 16.35
CA ALA A 416 1.62 -23.75 16.82
C ALA A 416 1.48 -24.25 18.27
N MET A 417 2.31 -25.21 18.67
CA MET A 417 2.34 -25.73 20.04
C MET A 417 3.00 -24.78 21.03
N ASP A 418 3.93 -23.94 20.60
CA ASP A 418 4.57 -22.92 21.42
C ASP A 418 3.61 -21.78 21.74
N VAL A 419 2.86 -21.31 20.75
CA VAL A 419 1.70 -20.41 20.96
C VAL A 419 0.72 -21.04 21.96
N ALA A 420 0.37 -22.33 21.78
CA ALA A 420 -0.55 -23.03 22.67
C ALA A 420 -0.07 -23.10 24.13
N ARG A 421 1.24 -23.23 24.34
CA ARG A 421 1.89 -23.32 25.66
C ARG A 421 2.02 -21.96 26.34
N SER A 422 2.26 -20.92 25.54
CA SER A 422 2.48 -19.55 25.99
C SER A 422 1.19 -18.87 26.44
N ALA A 423 0.02 -19.38 26.03
CA ALA A 423 -1.28 -18.73 26.26
C ALA A 423 -1.54 -18.23 27.70
N ALA A 424 -0.99 -18.90 28.71
CA ALA A 424 -1.22 -18.53 30.11
C ALA A 424 -0.27 -17.43 30.63
N ASP A 425 0.81 -17.14 29.91
CA ASP A 425 1.87 -16.20 30.27
C ASP A 425 2.52 -15.64 28.97
N PRO A 426 1.78 -14.83 28.18
CA PRO A 426 2.19 -14.48 26.82
C PRO A 426 3.50 -13.69 26.74
N ASP A 427 3.80 -12.91 27.77
CA ASP A 427 5.00 -12.10 27.91
C ASP A 427 6.20 -12.86 28.48
N ASP A 428 6.06 -14.14 28.85
CA ASP A 428 7.15 -15.11 29.06
C ASP A 428 6.90 -16.38 28.21
N PRO A 429 7.01 -16.26 26.87
CA PRO A 429 6.58 -17.30 25.97
C PRO A 429 7.47 -18.55 26.04
N VAL A 430 6.86 -19.71 25.78
CA VAL A 430 7.57 -20.99 25.62
C VAL A 430 7.92 -21.19 24.16
N SER A 431 9.19 -20.98 23.81
CA SER A 431 9.70 -21.15 22.44
C SER A 431 10.63 -22.35 22.28
N HIS A 432 10.41 -23.16 21.24
CA HIS A 432 11.29 -24.27 20.86
C HIS A 432 12.64 -23.80 20.31
N LEU A 433 12.75 -22.52 19.91
CA LEU A 433 14.02 -21.89 19.55
C LEU A 433 14.89 -21.62 20.80
N GLY A 434 14.29 -21.62 22.00
CA GLY A 434 14.96 -21.27 23.24
C GLY A 434 15.17 -19.76 23.43
N LEU A 435 14.53 -18.95 22.59
CA LEU A 435 14.45 -17.49 22.77
C LEU A 435 13.50 -17.16 23.93
N THR A 436 13.83 -16.10 24.65
CA THR A 436 13.08 -15.63 25.83
C THR A 436 12.97 -14.12 25.79
N THR A 437 11.91 -13.59 26.39
CA THR A 437 11.72 -12.16 26.53
C THR A 437 12.44 -11.60 27.76
N LYS A 438 12.84 -10.31 27.73
CA LYS A 438 13.55 -9.61 28.80
C LYS A 438 12.64 -8.60 29.51
N PRO A 439 12.92 -8.23 30.77
CA PRO A 439 12.19 -7.15 31.45
C PRO A 439 12.25 -5.81 30.71
N PHE A 440 13.41 -5.50 30.13
CA PHE A 440 13.68 -4.25 29.43
C PHE A 440 14.40 -4.50 28.10
N TYR A 441 14.15 -3.66 27.12
CA TYR A 441 14.91 -3.55 25.87
C TYR A 441 15.26 -2.09 25.62
N LEU A 442 16.56 -1.80 25.56
CA LEU A 442 17.08 -0.57 24.97
C LEU A 442 17.27 -0.71 23.47
N GLN A 443 17.59 -1.93 23.03
CA GLN A 443 17.74 -2.31 21.63
C GLN A 443 17.13 -3.70 21.45
N SER A 444 16.49 -3.95 20.31
CA SER A 444 15.94 -5.25 19.96
C SER A 444 17.03 -6.31 19.85
N ASP A 445 16.69 -7.55 20.22
CA ASP A 445 17.55 -8.71 19.97
C ASP A 445 17.45 -9.19 18.51
N ASP A 446 16.49 -8.68 17.73
CA ASP A 446 16.37 -8.97 16.31
C ASP A 446 17.27 -8.06 15.48
N THR A 447 18.31 -8.65 14.89
CA THR A 447 19.30 -7.92 14.09
C THR A 447 18.74 -7.30 12.81
N TYR A 448 17.53 -7.69 12.40
CA TYR A 448 16.84 -7.15 11.23
C TYR A 448 16.10 -5.84 11.54
N LYS A 449 16.01 -5.45 12.82
CA LYS A 449 15.35 -4.22 13.30
C LYS A 449 16.32 -3.17 13.78
N ALA A 450 17.62 -3.35 13.52
CA ALA A 450 18.69 -2.50 14.02
C ALA A 450 18.66 -1.06 13.48
N GLY A 451 17.93 -0.78 12.40
CA GLY A 451 17.74 0.56 11.84
C GLY A 451 16.35 1.15 12.08
N LEU A 452 15.53 0.54 12.93
CA LEU A 452 14.18 1.01 13.20
C LEU A 452 14.19 1.79 14.52
N PRO A 453 13.81 3.09 14.54
CA PRO A 453 13.84 3.92 15.75
C PRO A 453 13.01 3.33 16.91
N GLN A 454 11.91 2.65 16.59
CA GLN A 454 11.04 1.98 17.57
C GLN A 454 11.62 0.67 18.14
N ALA A 455 12.80 0.25 17.67
CA ALA A 455 13.51 -0.95 18.12
C ALA A 455 14.93 -0.67 18.65
N ASP A 456 15.43 0.56 18.57
CA ASP A 456 16.72 1.00 19.14
C ASP A 456 16.57 2.38 19.77
N PHE A 457 16.51 2.42 21.10
CA PHE A 457 16.42 3.66 21.88
C PHE A 457 17.78 4.17 22.36
N THR A 458 18.88 3.63 21.80
CA THR A 458 20.23 4.03 22.15
C THR A 458 20.83 4.96 21.12
N PHE A 459 21.55 5.97 21.60
CA PHE A 459 22.20 6.95 20.75
C PHE A 459 23.55 7.36 21.32
N ASP A 460 24.46 7.77 20.44
CA ASP A 460 25.82 8.17 20.80
C ASP A 460 25.93 9.63 21.24
N TYR A 461 25.02 10.49 20.78
CA TYR A 461 25.12 11.94 20.94
C TYR A 461 23.81 12.56 21.41
N SER A 462 23.93 13.55 22.29
CA SER A 462 22.83 14.41 22.73
C SER A 462 23.11 15.86 22.31
N TYR A 463 22.10 16.56 21.78
CA TYR A 463 22.21 17.95 21.33
C TYR A 463 21.49 18.96 22.22
N GLY A 464 20.96 18.54 23.36
CA GLY A 464 20.35 19.46 24.31
C GLY A 464 20.14 18.88 25.71
N ASP A 465 19.93 19.82 26.64
CA ASP A 465 19.51 19.59 28.01
C ASP A 465 18.19 20.35 28.24
N PRO A 466 17.07 19.67 28.59
CA PRO A 466 16.93 18.25 28.93
C PRO A 466 17.08 17.27 27.75
N GLN A 467 17.53 16.04 28.02
CA GLN A 467 17.55 14.92 27.06
C GLN A 467 16.50 13.87 27.40
N GLU A 468 15.60 13.58 26.46
CA GLU A 468 14.68 12.45 26.56
C GLU A 468 15.42 11.11 26.35
N VAL A 469 15.05 10.09 27.11
CA VAL A 469 15.54 8.71 26.95
C VAL A 469 14.39 7.74 27.08
N ARG A 470 14.35 6.73 26.22
CA ARG A 470 13.26 5.74 26.16
C ARG A 470 13.77 4.34 26.49
N VAL A 471 12.85 3.48 26.94
CA VAL A 471 13.07 2.04 27.07
C VAL A 471 11.77 1.29 26.83
N LEU A 472 11.83 0.16 26.16
CA LEU A 472 10.70 -0.77 26.11
C LEU A 472 10.71 -1.63 27.38
N ALA A 473 9.63 -1.61 28.14
CA ALA A 473 9.52 -2.27 29.44
C ALA A 473 8.29 -3.18 29.53
N LYS A 474 8.44 -4.37 30.12
CA LYS A 474 7.29 -5.22 30.44
C LYS A 474 6.31 -4.47 31.35
N ARG A 475 5.02 -4.63 31.10
CA ARG A 475 3.98 -3.96 31.89
C ARG A 475 3.95 -4.44 33.34
N ASP A 476 4.29 -5.70 33.58
CA ASP A 476 4.25 -6.36 34.90
C ASP A 476 5.29 -5.82 35.90
N LEU A 477 6.29 -5.07 35.42
CA LEU A 477 7.31 -4.41 36.26
C LEU A 477 6.72 -3.30 37.14
N GLY A 478 5.51 -2.82 36.85
CA GLY A 478 4.91 -1.68 37.55
C GLY A 478 5.68 -0.40 37.26
N ASP A 479 5.88 0.46 38.26
CA ASP A 479 6.56 1.75 38.06
C ASP A 479 8.01 1.55 37.56
N VAL A 480 8.34 2.21 36.44
CA VAL A 480 9.69 2.27 35.88
C VAL A 480 10.31 3.62 36.27
N THR A 481 11.63 3.66 36.43
CA THR A 481 12.36 4.87 36.80
C THR A 481 13.67 4.90 36.04
N VAL A 482 13.98 6.05 35.41
CA VAL A 482 15.27 6.26 34.79
C VAL A 482 16.31 6.61 35.84
N ARG A 483 17.50 6.06 35.66
CA ARG A 483 18.70 6.30 36.43
C ARG A 483 19.79 6.75 35.50
N TYR A 484 20.58 7.72 35.93
CA TYR A 484 21.67 8.20 35.10
C TYR A 484 22.83 8.73 35.91
N ARG A 485 23.99 8.87 35.28
CA ARG A 485 25.19 9.43 35.86
C ARG A 485 25.96 10.24 34.83
N VAL A 486 26.22 11.49 35.17
CA VAL A 486 27.08 12.39 34.40
C VAL A 486 28.52 12.25 34.89
N ASP A 487 29.47 11.98 33.99
CA ASP A 487 30.92 12.01 34.23
C ASP A 487 31.41 11.13 35.40
N GLY A 488 30.78 9.98 35.61
CA GLY A 488 31.14 9.09 36.72
C GLY A 488 30.77 9.64 38.11
N GLY A 489 29.91 10.67 38.18
CA GLY A 489 29.41 11.28 39.40
C GLY A 489 28.40 10.44 40.21
N PRO A 490 27.62 11.07 41.12
CA PRO A 490 26.53 10.41 41.83
C PRO A 490 25.42 9.95 40.89
N VAL A 491 24.80 8.82 41.19
CA VAL A 491 23.61 8.35 40.48
C VAL A 491 22.44 9.30 40.74
N GLN A 492 21.84 9.79 39.67
CA GLN A 492 20.61 10.56 39.64
C GLN A 492 19.42 9.68 39.26
N SER A 493 18.21 10.21 39.45
CA SER A 493 16.97 9.49 39.19
C SER A 493 15.88 10.45 38.78
N ALA A 494 15.12 10.09 37.75
CA ALA A 494 13.93 10.82 37.32
C ALA A 494 12.76 9.84 37.12
N PRO A 495 11.51 10.28 37.29
CA PRO A 495 10.35 9.47 36.93
C PRO A 495 10.33 9.21 35.41
N THR A 496 9.53 8.23 35.00
CA THR A 496 9.21 8.00 33.60
C THR A 496 7.71 8.06 33.38
N ASP A 497 7.29 8.44 32.18
CA ASP A 497 5.92 8.40 31.71
C ASP A 497 5.82 7.40 30.53
N GLU A 498 4.62 6.85 30.32
CA GLU A 498 4.35 5.95 29.19
C GLU A 498 4.17 6.80 27.93
N TRP A 499 4.90 6.46 26.87
CA TRP A 499 4.76 7.11 25.57
C TRP A 499 3.45 6.66 24.90
N ASP A 500 2.74 7.59 24.28
CA ASP A 500 1.39 7.38 23.76
C ASP A 500 1.33 7.02 22.26
N GLY A 501 2.50 6.90 21.62
CA GLY A 501 2.63 6.55 20.19
C GLY A 501 2.80 7.75 19.26
N GLY A 502 2.80 8.99 19.78
CA GLY A 502 2.90 10.20 18.98
C GLY A 502 1.67 10.43 18.09
N ASP A 503 1.85 11.24 17.05
CA ASP A 503 0.73 11.78 16.25
C ASP A 503 0.11 10.77 15.27
N ARG A 504 0.91 9.86 14.69
CA ARG A 504 0.45 9.01 13.58
C ARG A 504 0.65 7.51 13.75
N TYR A 505 1.68 7.05 14.45
CA TYR A 505 1.80 5.60 14.70
C TYR A 505 0.60 5.10 15.51
N GLY A 506 0.13 5.89 16.48
CA GLY A 506 -1.08 5.60 17.25
C GLY A 506 -0.91 4.39 18.19
N GLY A 507 -1.51 4.47 19.39
CA GLY A 507 -1.44 3.40 20.39
C GLY A 507 -2.45 2.28 20.16
N GLY A 508 -2.11 1.06 20.58
CA GLY A 508 -2.98 -0.12 20.54
C GLY A 508 -2.25 -1.46 20.64
N THR A 509 -0.98 -1.49 20.22
CA THR A 509 -0.14 -2.70 20.16
C THR A 509 0.89 -2.81 21.29
N ASP A 510 0.57 -2.20 22.43
CA ASP A 510 1.36 -2.15 23.67
C ASP A 510 0.68 -2.97 24.79
N VAL A 511 0.35 -4.23 24.53
CA VAL A 511 -0.49 -5.04 25.44
C VAL A 511 0.31 -5.57 26.64
N TYR A 512 1.52 -6.05 26.40
CA TYR A 512 2.38 -6.69 27.39
C TYR A 512 3.64 -5.89 27.68
N TYR A 513 4.09 -5.12 26.70
CA TYR A 513 5.15 -4.14 26.82
C TYR A 513 4.61 -2.73 26.61
N ARG A 514 5.40 -1.74 27.02
CA ARG A 514 5.14 -0.32 26.80
C ARG A 514 6.46 0.44 26.71
N VAL A 515 6.47 1.51 25.93
CA VAL A 515 7.62 2.41 25.87
C VAL A 515 7.54 3.39 27.05
N MET A 516 8.60 3.44 27.85
CA MET A 516 8.73 4.34 28.99
C MET A 516 9.74 5.43 28.66
N SER A 517 9.31 6.68 28.71
CA SER A 517 10.13 7.86 28.47
C SER A 517 10.51 8.52 29.79
N GLY A 518 11.78 8.90 29.94
CA GLY A 518 12.30 9.67 31.06
C GLY A 518 13.19 10.80 30.59
N VAL A 519 13.46 11.75 31.49
CA VAL A 519 14.26 12.93 31.16
C VAL A 519 15.55 12.96 31.98
N VAL A 520 16.67 13.03 31.28
CA VAL A 520 17.99 13.32 31.85
C VAL A 520 18.19 14.84 31.86
N THR A 521 18.65 15.37 32.99
CA THR A 521 18.94 16.81 33.13
C THR A 521 20.30 17.10 33.73
N GLY A 522 20.88 18.26 33.39
CA GLY A 522 22.05 18.83 34.04
C GLY A 522 23.37 18.33 33.48
N THR A 523 23.43 18.19 32.16
CA THR A 523 24.65 17.96 31.39
C THR A 523 25.35 19.29 31.05
N GLU A 524 26.57 19.22 30.56
CA GLU A 524 27.26 20.27 29.82
C GLU A 524 27.92 19.65 28.56
N PRO A 525 28.14 20.41 27.46
CA PRO A 525 28.84 19.89 26.29
C PRO A 525 30.22 19.32 26.62
N GLY A 526 30.45 18.07 26.23
CA GLY A 526 31.65 17.28 26.54
C GLY A 526 31.46 16.24 27.65
N ASP A 527 30.34 16.29 28.38
CA ASP A 527 30.00 15.30 29.40
C ASP A 527 29.67 13.94 28.78
N THR A 528 30.02 12.88 29.51
CA THR A 528 29.61 11.51 29.21
C THR A 528 28.51 11.08 30.17
N VAL A 529 27.36 10.65 29.64
CA VAL A 529 26.18 10.28 30.44
C VAL A 529 25.88 8.80 30.29
N GLU A 530 25.93 8.07 31.41
CA GLU A 530 25.48 6.67 31.50
C GLU A 530 24.00 6.64 31.93
N VAL A 531 23.14 5.91 31.21
CA VAL A 531 21.68 5.81 31.46
C VAL A 531 21.23 4.36 31.57
N TRP A 532 20.34 4.06 32.51
CA TRP A 532 19.64 2.77 32.65
C TRP A 532 18.29 2.94 33.33
N PHE A 533 17.48 1.88 33.34
CA PHE A 533 16.13 1.87 33.90
C PHE A 533 15.98 0.80 34.99
N GLU A 534 15.16 1.09 35.99
CA GLU A 534 14.85 0.19 37.10
C GLU A 534 13.32 0.10 37.27
N GLY A 535 12.79 -1.10 37.49
CA GLY A 535 11.37 -1.37 37.69
C GLY A 535 11.15 -2.83 38.09
N GLY A 536 10.13 -3.14 38.91
CA GLY A 536 9.83 -4.52 39.33
C GLY A 536 10.92 -5.25 40.14
N GLY A 537 12.02 -4.56 40.52
CA GLY A 537 13.22 -5.19 41.09
C GLY A 537 14.26 -5.62 40.07
N GLU A 538 14.00 -5.39 38.78
CA GLU A 538 14.89 -5.62 37.64
C GLU A 538 15.63 -4.33 37.25
N THR A 539 16.68 -4.48 36.44
CA THR A 539 17.52 -3.38 35.93
C THR A 539 17.83 -3.65 34.47
N SER A 540 17.63 -2.66 33.60
CA SER A 540 18.00 -2.74 32.19
C SER A 540 19.52 -2.80 32.02
N ASP A 541 19.99 -3.14 30.82
CA ASP A 541 21.34 -2.75 30.40
C ASP A 541 21.50 -1.22 30.46
N SER A 542 22.74 -0.73 30.48
CA SER A 542 23.03 0.70 30.37
C SER A 542 23.61 1.04 29.00
N PHE A 543 23.29 2.23 28.51
CA PHE A 543 23.97 2.84 27.36
C PHE A 543 24.62 4.16 27.77
N THR A 544 25.44 4.72 26.89
CA THR A 544 26.16 5.97 27.17
C THR A 544 26.16 6.87 25.95
N TYR A 545 25.81 8.12 26.15
CA TYR A 545 25.91 9.17 25.13
C TYR A 545 26.85 10.29 25.57
N THR A 546 27.33 11.08 24.62
CA THR A 546 28.07 12.32 24.86
C THR A 546 27.19 13.52 24.60
N ALA A 547 27.10 14.46 25.55
CA ALA A 547 26.47 15.76 25.32
C ALA A 547 27.36 16.59 24.38
N VAL A 548 26.84 17.00 23.23
CA VAL A 548 27.60 17.66 22.15
C VAL A 548 27.25 19.15 22.04
N SER A 549 25.97 19.46 22.10
CA SER A 549 25.43 20.81 22.03
C SER A 549 24.43 21.01 23.17
N GLU A 550 24.30 22.26 23.60
CA GLU A 550 23.23 22.76 24.47
C GLU A 550 22.85 24.16 23.96
N SER A 551 22.58 24.21 22.65
CA SER A 551 22.15 25.45 22.01
C SER A 551 20.68 25.71 22.34
N ALA A 552 20.28 26.98 22.23
CA ALA A 552 18.86 27.36 22.29
C ALA A 552 18.38 27.72 20.87
N ASN A 553 18.94 27.02 19.87
CA ASN A 553 18.60 27.22 18.47
C ASN A 553 17.41 26.31 18.15
N ASP A 554 16.38 26.87 17.52
CA ASP A 554 15.16 26.11 17.18
C ASP A 554 15.33 25.30 15.89
N VAL A 555 16.41 25.52 15.12
CA VAL A 555 16.63 24.93 13.79
C VAL A 555 17.89 24.09 13.72
N LEU A 556 17.78 22.89 13.16
CA LEU A 556 18.91 22.06 12.74
C LEU A 556 19.03 22.06 11.21
N VAL A 557 20.22 22.31 10.69
CA VAL A 557 20.55 21.98 9.30
C VAL A 557 21.09 20.55 9.25
N LEU A 558 20.26 19.63 8.74
CA LEU A 558 20.66 18.27 8.44
C LEU A 558 21.29 18.24 7.04
N ALA A 559 22.63 18.29 7.01
CA ALA A 559 23.42 18.15 5.80
C ALA A 559 23.58 16.66 5.46
N ALA A 560 22.62 16.14 4.71
CA ALA A 560 22.56 14.75 4.23
C ALA A 560 23.26 14.55 2.88
N GLU A 561 23.99 15.57 2.40
CA GLU A 561 24.79 15.50 1.18
C GLU A 561 25.91 14.44 1.30
N ASP A 562 25.78 13.36 0.52
CA ASP A 562 26.62 12.17 0.47
C ASP A 562 27.88 12.41 -0.39
N TYR A 563 28.73 13.34 0.07
CA TYR A 563 29.97 13.73 -0.65
C TYR A 563 31.10 12.69 -0.55
N THR A 564 30.98 11.67 0.30
CA THR A 564 31.90 10.54 0.41
C THR A 564 31.43 9.28 -0.30
N GLY A 565 30.16 9.22 -0.72
CA GLY A 565 29.53 8.10 -1.39
C GLY A 565 29.73 8.06 -2.90
N ALA A 566 28.78 7.41 -3.59
CA ALA A 566 28.96 6.98 -4.97
C ALA A 566 27.90 7.46 -5.99
N SER A 567 26.83 8.17 -5.58
CA SER A 567 25.73 8.53 -6.49
C SER A 567 25.22 9.97 -6.27
N PRO A 568 25.80 10.96 -6.96
CA PRO A 568 26.96 10.86 -7.84
C PRO A 568 28.27 10.79 -7.04
N VAL A 569 29.39 10.49 -7.71
CA VAL A 569 30.71 10.65 -7.09
C VAL A 569 31.04 12.14 -7.01
N GLN A 570 31.16 12.66 -5.80
CA GLN A 570 31.42 14.08 -5.56
C GLN A 570 32.86 14.34 -5.07
N PRO A 571 33.37 15.59 -5.16
CA PRO A 571 34.63 15.96 -4.51
C PRO A 571 34.58 15.76 -2.99
N ALA A 572 35.57 15.07 -2.43
CA ALA A 572 35.67 14.98 -0.97
C ALA A 572 36.11 16.33 -0.38
N GLY A 573 35.42 16.82 0.66
CA GLY A 573 35.81 18.07 1.32
C GLY A 573 34.84 18.67 2.34
N GLY A 574 33.68 18.05 2.54
CA GLY A 574 32.53 18.64 3.25
C GLY A 574 31.36 18.83 2.28
N PRO A 575 30.18 19.16 2.79
CA PRO A 575 29.01 19.44 1.97
C PRO A 575 29.26 20.64 1.06
N HIS A 576 28.93 20.53 -0.23
CA HIS A 576 29.15 21.59 -1.22
C HIS A 576 28.14 22.72 -1.09
N HIS A 577 26.91 22.41 -0.65
CA HIS A 577 25.79 23.36 -0.69
C HIS A 577 25.41 23.94 0.67
N LEU A 578 26.02 23.47 1.76
CA LEU A 578 25.74 23.92 3.14
C LEU A 578 25.73 25.45 3.30
N ALA A 579 26.68 26.13 2.68
CA ALA A 579 26.81 27.58 2.79
C ALA A 579 25.56 28.34 2.32
N ALA A 580 24.83 27.83 1.33
CA ALA A 580 23.61 28.47 0.84
C ALA A 580 22.51 28.51 1.92
N TYR A 581 22.38 27.42 2.68
CA TYR A 581 21.43 27.29 3.79
C TYR A 581 21.85 28.14 4.99
N GLU A 582 23.12 28.06 5.39
CA GLU A 582 23.68 28.84 6.49
C GLU A 582 23.56 30.36 6.26
N GLU A 583 23.84 30.83 5.05
CA GLU A 583 23.73 32.23 4.67
C GLU A 583 22.26 32.70 4.70
N ALA A 584 21.33 31.87 4.22
CA ALA A 584 19.89 32.18 4.25
C ALA A 584 19.34 32.27 5.68
N LEU A 585 19.71 31.33 6.56
CA LEU A 585 19.34 31.35 7.99
C LEU A 585 19.93 32.57 8.71
N THR A 586 21.22 32.84 8.48
CA THR A 586 21.91 34.01 9.04
C THR A 586 21.28 35.33 8.59
N ALA A 587 20.86 35.42 7.33
CA ALA A 587 20.20 36.60 6.78
C ALA A 587 18.85 36.89 7.48
N ASN A 588 18.16 35.84 7.92
CA ASN A 588 16.91 35.93 8.69
C ASN A 588 17.12 36.07 10.20
N GLY A 589 18.38 36.05 10.66
CA GLY A 589 18.71 36.13 12.09
C GLY A 589 18.27 34.91 12.89
N VAL A 590 18.09 33.77 12.22
CA VAL A 590 17.73 32.49 12.82
C VAL A 590 19.00 31.80 13.32
N GLY A 591 19.00 31.40 14.59
CA GLY A 591 20.06 30.58 15.15
C GLY A 591 19.89 29.12 14.71
N TYR A 592 20.99 28.45 14.36
CA TYR A 592 20.96 27.08 13.88
C TYR A 592 22.20 26.31 14.32
N ASP A 593 22.06 24.99 14.43
CA ASP A 593 23.17 24.04 14.50
C ASP A 593 23.25 23.22 13.20
N VAL A 594 24.37 22.53 12.97
CA VAL A 594 24.58 21.71 11.76
C VAL A 594 24.92 20.28 12.15
N TYR A 595 24.23 19.32 11.53
CA TYR A 595 24.57 17.91 11.54
C TYR A 595 25.03 17.49 10.13
N ASP A 596 26.35 17.32 9.95
CA ASP A 596 26.96 16.79 8.73
C ASP A 596 27.07 15.27 8.83
N VAL A 597 26.19 14.56 8.11
CA VAL A 597 26.03 13.10 8.17
C VAL A 597 27.32 12.40 7.79
N ASP A 598 27.99 12.87 6.74
CA ASP A 598 29.23 12.27 6.23
C ASP A 598 30.43 12.54 7.16
N ALA A 599 30.53 13.74 7.74
CA ALA A 599 31.55 14.04 8.76
C ALA A 599 31.32 13.24 10.05
N ARG A 600 30.08 12.81 10.30
CA ARG A 600 29.68 11.88 11.37
C ARG A 600 29.86 10.41 10.98
N GLY A 601 30.59 10.15 9.89
CA GLY A 601 30.91 8.79 9.48
C GLY A 601 29.73 8.06 8.85
N ARG A 602 28.88 8.79 8.11
CA ARG A 602 27.70 8.26 7.42
C ARG A 602 26.67 7.70 8.39
N THR A 603 26.38 8.47 9.45
CA THR A 603 25.45 8.06 10.52
C THR A 603 24.29 9.05 10.58
N ALA A 604 23.07 8.56 10.37
CA ALA A 604 21.86 9.35 10.49
C ALA A 604 21.77 10.04 11.87
N PRO A 605 21.20 11.25 11.97
CA PRO A 605 20.91 11.86 13.25
C PRO A 605 19.77 11.09 13.95
N ASP A 606 20.02 10.62 15.17
CA ASP A 606 19.01 9.95 15.98
C ASP A 606 17.86 10.91 16.34
N ALA A 607 16.62 10.43 16.25
CA ALA A 607 15.41 11.21 16.53
C ALA A 607 15.38 11.72 17.98
N LEU A 608 15.79 10.90 18.95
CA LEU A 608 15.82 11.27 20.37
C LEU A 608 17.08 12.08 20.73
N GLY A 609 18.26 11.61 20.33
CA GLY A 609 19.54 12.21 20.69
C GLY A 609 19.83 13.53 19.99
N VAL A 610 19.32 13.71 18.76
CA VAL A 610 19.65 14.85 17.90
C VAL A 610 18.42 15.63 17.51
N LEU A 611 17.48 15.03 16.77
CA LEU A 611 16.42 15.78 16.09
C LEU A 611 15.42 16.41 17.08
N SER A 612 15.04 15.70 18.14
CA SER A 612 14.06 16.15 19.15
C SER A 612 14.45 17.42 19.93
N HIS A 613 15.69 17.88 19.79
CA HIS A 613 16.16 19.13 20.40
C HIS A 613 15.84 20.38 19.59
N TYR A 614 15.23 20.22 18.42
CA TYR A 614 14.91 21.30 17.49
C TYR A 614 13.43 21.29 17.16
N ASP A 615 12.86 22.47 16.96
CA ASP A 615 11.48 22.61 16.50
C ASP A 615 11.39 22.31 14.99
N ALA A 616 12.42 22.69 14.22
CA ALA A 616 12.47 22.45 12.78
C ALA A 616 13.82 21.91 12.28
N VAL A 617 13.77 21.04 11.27
CA VAL A 617 14.92 20.46 10.58
C VAL A 617 14.90 20.86 9.11
N VAL A 618 15.97 21.48 8.64
CA VAL A 618 16.24 21.68 7.20
C VAL A 618 17.05 20.48 6.72
N TRP A 619 16.37 19.50 6.14
CA TRP A 619 16.95 18.29 5.58
C TRP A 619 17.26 18.52 4.11
N TYR A 620 18.55 18.69 3.79
CA TYR A 620 18.97 18.86 2.40
C TYR A 620 19.95 17.78 1.94
N THR A 621 19.76 17.30 0.71
CA THR A 621 20.54 16.20 0.10
C THR A 621 21.52 16.68 -0.97
N GLY A 622 21.51 17.97 -1.32
CA GLY A 622 22.39 18.54 -2.33
C GLY A 622 22.25 17.83 -3.69
N ASP A 623 23.38 17.40 -4.27
CA ASP A 623 23.44 16.75 -5.58
C ASP A 623 23.14 15.23 -5.57
N ASP A 624 22.80 14.64 -4.41
CA ASP A 624 22.63 13.20 -4.28
C ASP A 624 21.47 12.66 -5.09
N ILE A 625 21.72 11.55 -5.79
CA ILE A 625 20.71 10.78 -6.53
C ILE A 625 20.29 9.55 -5.73
N VAL A 626 21.24 8.82 -5.14
CA VAL A 626 21.00 7.64 -4.28
C VAL A 626 22.09 7.54 -3.22
N THR A 627 21.73 7.54 -1.94
CA THR A 627 22.71 7.34 -0.86
C THR A 627 23.35 5.96 -1.02
N ARG A 628 24.65 5.92 -1.37
CA ARG A 628 25.31 4.68 -1.82
C ARG A 628 26.75 4.61 -1.38
N GLU A 629 27.11 3.47 -0.79
CA GLU A 629 28.47 3.21 -0.34
C GLU A 629 29.49 3.24 -1.50
N PRO A 630 30.71 3.72 -1.24
CA PRO A 630 31.79 3.75 -2.23
C PRO A 630 32.07 2.39 -2.87
N GLY A 631 31.97 2.35 -4.20
CA GLY A 631 32.27 1.16 -5.00
C GLY A 631 31.13 0.16 -5.16
N TRP A 632 29.95 0.44 -4.59
CA TRP A 632 28.75 -0.34 -4.86
C TRP A 632 28.17 -0.02 -6.24
N ALA A 633 27.48 -0.99 -6.82
CA ALA A 633 26.87 -0.88 -8.15
C ALA A 633 25.48 -0.21 -8.07
N GLY A 634 24.98 0.28 -9.20
CA GLY A 634 23.59 0.72 -9.32
C GLY A 634 22.61 -0.43 -9.02
N GLY A 635 21.40 -0.09 -8.57
CA GLY A 635 20.41 -1.04 -8.06
C GLY A 635 20.64 -1.43 -6.59
N THR A 636 21.63 -0.81 -5.92
CA THR A 636 21.89 -0.99 -4.49
C THR A 636 21.97 0.37 -3.81
N ALA A 637 21.53 0.44 -2.55
CA ALA A 637 21.61 1.62 -1.69
C ALA A 637 22.23 1.26 -0.35
N SER A 638 22.87 2.25 0.28
CA SER A 638 23.30 2.13 1.68
C SER A 638 22.08 2.10 2.59
N ARG A 639 22.13 1.33 3.68
CA ARG A 639 21.11 1.36 4.74
C ARG A 639 20.87 2.78 5.27
N LEU A 640 21.88 3.65 5.22
CA LEU A 640 21.80 5.05 5.62
C LEU A 640 20.57 5.77 5.03
N ALA A 641 20.19 5.48 3.77
CA ALA A 641 19.02 6.09 3.15
C ALA A 641 17.73 5.84 3.96
N MET A 642 17.55 4.62 4.48
CA MET A 642 16.40 4.29 5.32
C MET A 642 16.58 4.77 6.74
N ASP A 643 17.79 4.70 7.30
CA ASP A 643 18.06 5.22 8.64
C ASP A 643 17.67 6.73 8.70
N GLU A 644 18.12 7.55 7.74
CA GLU A 644 17.76 8.97 7.68
C GLU A 644 16.25 9.20 7.52
N LEU A 645 15.61 8.47 6.62
CA LEU A 645 14.17 8.60 6.37
C LEU A 645 13.35 8.26 7.62
N LEU A 646 13.69 7.18 8.31
CA LEU A 646 12.95 6.69 9.46
C LEU A 646 13.19 7.51 10.72
N GLU A 647 14.41 8.02 10.95
CA GLU A 647 14.68 8.96 12.04
C GLU A 647 13.93 10.29 11.84
N VAL A 648 13.90 10.80 10.61
CA VAL A 648 13.10 12.00 10.28
C VAL A 648 11.60 11.73 10.44
N ARG A 649 11.11 10.54 10.06
CA ARG A 649 9.72 10.14 10.28
C ARG A 649 9.38 10.09 11.76
N ASP A 650 10.25 9.54 12.59
CA ASP A 650 10.05 9.47 14.04
C ASP A 650 10.01 10.87 14.67
N PHE A 651 10.90 11.77 14.22
CA PHE A 651 10.86 13.17 14.61
C PHE A 651 9.55 13.87 14.23
N LEU A 652 9.05 13.65 13.01
CA LEU A 652 7.74 14.15 12.57
C LEU A 652 6.60 13.56 13.42
N ASN A 653 6.68 12.29 13.84
CA ASN A 653 5.66 11.64 14.66
C ASN A 653 5.54 12.28 16.04
N GLU A 654 6.61 12.88 16.54
CA GLU A 654 6.64 13.61 17.82
C GLU A 654 6.28 15.11 17.66
N GLY A 655 5.82 15.53 16.48
CA GLY A 655 5.41 16.90 16.18
C GLY A 655 6.54 17.79 15.63
N GLY A 656 7.71 17.22 15.37
CA GLY A 656 8.81 17.89 14.68
C GLY A 656 8.42 18.40 13.29
N GLN A 657 9.16 19.38 12.78
CA GLN A 657 8.83 20.09 11.54
C GLN A 657 9.98 19.99 10.54
N VAL A 658 9.71 19.73 9.26
CA VAL A 658 10.77 19.45 8.28
C VAL A 658 10.63 20.26 7.00
N LEU A 659 11.73 20.89 6.56
CA LEU A 659 11.93 21.29 5.17
C LEU A 659 12.81 20.23 4.49
N TYR A 660 12.25 19.47 3.55
CA TYR A 660 12.99 18.54 2.70
C TYR A 660 13.28 19.15 1.33
N THR A 661 14.54 19.18 0.93
CA THR A 661 14.99 19.90 -0.27
C THR A 661 16.29 19.31 -0.82
N GLY A 662 16.58 19.57 -2.08
CA GLY A 662 17.76 19.05 -2.77
C GLY A 662 17.44 18.82 -4.23
N LYS A 663 18.49 18.59 -5.01
CA LYS A 663 18.37 18.50 -6.46
C LYS A 663 17.49 17.33 -6.92
N TYR A 664 17.68 16.17 -6.29
CA TYR A 664 16.90 14.94 -6.51
C TYR A 664 16.22 14.48 -5.20
N ALA A 665 15.83 15.42 -4.34
CA ALA A 665 15.21 15.08 -3.05
C ALA A 665 14.01 14.14 -3.27
N GLY A 666 13.97 13.05 -2.51
CA GLY A 666 12.97 11.97 -2.50
C GLY A 666 13.08 10.96 -3.64
N THR A 667 13.78 11.29 -4.71
CA THR A 667 13.87 10.46 -5.92
C THR A 667 14.35 9.03 -5.64
N GLN A 668 15.28 8.83 -4.71
CA GLN A 668 15.83 7.50 -4.38
C GLN A 668 14.83 6.51 -3.79
N TYR A 669 13.70 6.98 -3.26
CA TYR A 669 12.61 6.17 -2.71
C TYR A 669 11.48 5.96 -3.74
N THR A 670 11.70 6.34 -5.00
CA THR A 670 10.74 6.20 -6.09
C THR A 670 11.33 5.34 -7.21
N GLN A 671 10.50 5.03 -8.19
CA GLN A 671 10.92 4.24 -9.33
C GLN A 671 11.67 5.02 -10.40
N ASN A 672 11.73 6.35 -10.30
CA ASN A 672 12.33 7.24 -11.29
C ASN A 672 13.80 6.91 -11.56
N HIS A 673 14.50 6.25 -10.61
CA HIS A 673 15.89 5.78 -10.77
C HIS A 673 16.06 4.25 -10.62
N GLY A 674 14.99 3.48 -10.82
CA GLY A 674 14.94 2.02 -10.68
C GLY A 674 15.04 1.53 -9.23
N LEU A 675 14.74 0.25 -8.98
CA LEU A 675 14.74 -0.29 -7.61
C LEU A 675 16.13 -0.25 -7.00
N GLN A 676 16.22 0.38 -5.83
CA GLN A 676 17.41 0.38 -5.00
C GLN A 676 17.18 -0.55 -3.81
N ALA A 677 18.01 -1.60 -3.71
CA ALA A 677 17.93 -2.55 -2.60
C ALA A 677 18.98 -2.27 -1.52
N TYR A 678 18.61 -2.41 -0.26
CA TYR A 678 19.48 -2.25 0.91
C TYR A 678 19.42 -3.47 1.84
N ASP A 679 20.49 -3.68 2.62
CA ASP A 679 20.55 -4.69 3.68
C ASP A 679 20.00 -4.08 4.97
N PRO A 680 18.87 -4.58 5.53
CA PRO A 680 18.24 -3.99 6.71
C PRO A 680 19.01 -4.26 8.01
N THR A 681 20.04 -5.10 7.96
CA THR A 681 20.85 -5.42 9.15
C THR A 681 21.97 -4.40 9.37
N ALA A 682 22.48 -4.32 10.60
CA ALA A 682 23.65 -3.52 10.94
C ALA A 682 24.93 -3.86 10.14
N ALA A 683 24.93 -4.95 9.37
CA ALA A 683 26.04 -5.29 8.48
C ALA A 683 26.17 -4.32 7.30
N ASN A 684 25.06 -3.69 6.85
CA ASN A 684 24.99 -2.82 5.67
C ASN A 684 25.77 -3.42 4.48
N ALA A 685 25.44 -4.66 4.08
CA ALA A 685 26.12 -5.34 2.99
C ALA A 685 25.48 -5.03 1.64
N GLN A 686 26.29 -5.06 0.58
CA GLN A 686 25.79 -4.80 -0.77
C GLN A 686 24.83 -5.90 -1.25
N CYS A 687 23.61 -5.50 -1.64
CA CYS A 687 22.53 -6.33 -2.19
C CYS A 687 22.75 -6.89 -3.61
N ALA A 688 24.00 -7.28 -3.92
CA ALA A 688 24.36 -7.94 -5.17
C ALA A 688 25.54 -8.92 -5.02
N ALA A 689 26.18 -8.95 -3.84
CA ALA A 689 27.47 -9.63 -3.66
C ALA A 689 27.35 -11.11 -3.23
N ASP A 690 26.34 -11.44 -2.42
CA ASP A 690 26.18 -12.76 -1.77
C ASP A 690 24.69 -13.17 -1.78
N PRO A 691 24.32 -14.39 -2.25
CA PRO A 691 22.95 -14.87 -2.21
C PRO A 691 22.30 -14.82 -0.83
N ALA A 692 23.06 -15.01 0.26
CA ALA A 692 22.54 -14.92 1.61
C ALA A 692 22.21 -13.47 2.03
N VAL A 693 22.95 -12.49 1.49
CA VAL A 693 22.63 -11.07 1.68
C VAL A 693 21.44 -10.69 0.79
N GLN A 694 21.44 -11.13 -0.47
CA GLN A 694 20.36 -10.85 -1.40
C GLN A 694 19.01 -11.33 -0.88
N ALA A 695 18.96 -12.52 -0.26
CA ALA A 695 17.74 -13.09 0.31
C ALA A 695 17.12 -12.25 1.44
N ARG A 696 17.88 -11.35 2.08
CA ARG A 696 17.36 -10.45 3.13
C ARG A 696 17.22 -9.00 2.70
N CYS A 697 17.55 -8.68 1.47
CA CYS A 697 17.50 -7.29 1.02
C CYS A 697 16.07 -6.80 0.92
N ARG A 698 15.88 -5.52 1.21
CA ARG A 698 14.63 -4.78 1.06
C ARG A 698 14.79 -3.65 0.05
N VAL A 699 13.70 -3.14 -0.47
CA VAL A 699 13.68 -2.10 -1.49
C VAL A 699 13.35 -0.75 -0.83
N LEU A 700 14.07 0.32 -1.20
CA LEU A 700 13.84 1.67 -0.63
C LEU A 700 12.44 2.21 -0.92
N ALA A 701 11.88 1.82 -2.07
CA ALA A 701 10.59 2.29 -2.52
C ALA A 701 9.40 1.66 -1.78
N GLY A 702 9.62 0.70 -0.86
CA GLY A 702 8.53 -0.03 -0.20
C GLY A 702 8.69 -1.55 -0.35
N SER A 703 7.88 -2.30 0.38
CA SER A 703 7.90 -3.76 0.38
C SER A 703 6.74 -4.29 -0.46
N GLY A 704 7.00 -4.76 -1.67
CA GLY A 704 6.00 -5.42 -2.53
C GLY A 704 5.05 -4.49 -3.32
N ASP A 705 4.55 -3.40 -2.73
CA ASP A 705 3.74 -2.36 -3.39
C ASP A 705 4.58 -1.29 -4.10
N LEU A 706 5.85 -1.15 -3.73
CA LEU A 706 6.80 -0.16 -4.25
C LEU A 706 6.33 1.29 -4.04
N THR A 707 5.56 1.50 -2.97
CA THR A 707 5.13 2.79 -2.46
C THR A 707 5.85 3.13 -1.16
N ASN A 708 6.29 4.39 -1.03
CA ASN A 708 6.95 4.88 0.17
C ASN A 708 5.98 5.75 0.99
N ASP A 709 5.47 5.18 2.08
CA ASP A 709 4.50 5.80 2.98
C ASP A 709 4.99 7.14 3.56
N VAL A 710 6.31 7.31 3.74
CA VAL A 710 6.90 8.55 4.26
C VAL A 710 6.74 9.69 3.25
N LEU A 711 7.06 9.47 1.98
CA LEU A 711 6.87 10.50 0.95
C LEU A 711 5.38 10.86 0.81
N GLN A 712 4.52 9.85 0.67
CA GLN A 712 3.10 10.07 0.38
C GLN A 712 2.38 10.72 1.55
N TYR A 713 2.52 10.15 2.75
CA TYR A 713 1.65 10.52 3.86
C TYR A 713 2.28 11.56 4.77
N TRP A 714 3.61 11.61 4.91
CA TRP A 714 4.32 12.56 5.80
C TRP A 714 4.82 13.83 5.09
N LEU A 715 5.24 13.69 3.84
CA LEU A 715 5.69 14.83 3.03
C LEU A 715 4.60 15.34 2.07
N GLY A 716 3.45 14.68 2.04
CA GLY A 716 2.29 15.08 1.23
C GLY A 716 2.47 14.85 -0.27
N ALA A 717 3.45 14.04 -0.68
CA ALA A 717 3.83 13.83 -2.07
C ALA A 717 3.43 12.42 -2.54
N TYR A 718 2.22 12.29 -3.08
CA TYR A 718 1.66 11.01 -3.52
C TYR A 718 2.44 10.41 -4.69
N LEU A 719 2.76 11.24 -5.68
CA LEU A 719 3.58 10.87 -6.84
C LEU A 719 4.67 11.91 -7.04
N LEU A 720 5.86 11.45 -7.41
CA LEU A 720 6.98 12.30 -7.82
C LEU A 720 7.08 12.31 -9.34
N VAL A 721 6.92 13.48 -9.95
CA VAL A 721 7.14 13.69 -11.40
C VAL A 721 8.57 14.18 -11.61
N ASP A 722 9.39 13.32 -12.21
CA ASP A 722 10.80 13.59 -12.47
C ASP A 722 11.00 14.68 -13.54
N ASP A 723 11.98 15.56 -13.33
CA ASP A 723 12.39 16.65 -14.22
C ASP A 723 11.30 17.65 -14.64
N ALA A 724 10.19 17.71 -13.90
CA ALA A 724 8.97 18.40 -14.30
C ALA A 724 9.08 19.93 -14.40
N GLY A 725 10.04 20.55 -13.70
CA GLY A 725 10.33 21.98 -13.76
C GLY A 725 11.30 22.39 -14.86
N THR A 726 11.85 21.43 -15.62
CA THR A 726 12.93 21.68 -16.60
C THR A 726 12.37 21.77 -18.02
N THR A 727 12.86 22.73 -18.81
CA THR A 727 12.53 22.90 -20.24
C THR A 727 13.78 22.96 -21.11
N ASP A 728 13.61 22.92 -22.44
CA ASP A 728 14.68 23.14 -23.42
C ASP A 728 15.43 24.47 -23.22
N ASP A 729 14.77 25.47 -22.63
CA ASP A 729 15.32 26.81 -22.38
C ASP A 729 15.90 26.96 -20.96
N GLY A 730 15.86 25.91 -20.13
CA GLY A 730 16.33 25.89 -18.74
C GLY A 730 15.22 25.59 -17.74
N LEU A 731 15.53 25.74 -16.45
CA LEU A 731 14.59 25.52 -15.36
C LEU A 731 13.55 26.66 -15.30
N LEU A 732 12.28 26.30 -15.08
CA LEU A 732 11.19 27.24 -14.91
C LEU A 732 11.35 28.04 -13.62
N ASP A 733 10.90 29.29 -13.62
CA ASP A 733 10.72 30.07 -12.40
C ASP A 733 9.65 29.39 -11.52
N VAL A 734 9.60 29.74 -10.24
CA VAL A 734 8.56 29.25 -9.31
C VAL A 734 7.71 30.41 -8.85
N ILE A 735 6.40 30.17 -8.77
CA ILE A 735 5.40 31.08 -8.21
C ILE A 735 4.79 30.43 -6.98
N GLY A 736 4.70 31.19 -5.89
CA GLY A 736 3.99 30.75 -4.69
C GLY A 736 2.51 30.46 -4.95
N GLY A 737 1.96 29.50 -4.21
CA GLY A 737 0.54 29.15 -4.28
C GLY A 737 -0.38 30.33 -3.96
N ASP A 738 -1.64 30.20 -4.37
CA ASP A 738 -2.67 31.23 -4.11
C ASP A 738 -2.97 31.39 -2.60
N GLU A 739 -2.72 30.33 -1.84
CA GLU A 739 -2.81 30.28 -0.39
C GLU A 739 -1.57 29.53 0.14
N GLY A 740 -1.13 29.84 1.36
CA GLY A 740 -0.02 29.14 2.02
C GLY A 740 1.27 29.96 2.13
N PRO A 741 2.41 29.31 2.41
CA PRO A 741 3.58 29.98 2.96
C PRO A 741 4.27 30.94 1.99
N PHE A 742 4.23 30.62 0.69
CA PHE A 742 4.86 31.40 -0.36
C PHE A 742 3.90 32.36 -1.08
N GLU A 743 2.69 32.59 -0.57
CA GLU A 743 1.70 33.48 -1.21
C GLU A 743 2.31 34.84 -1.60
N GLY A 744 2.14 35.18 -2.88
CA GLY A 744 2.60 36.45 -3.47
C GLY A 744 4.11 36.52 -3.73
N MET A 745 4.82 35.40 -3.65
CA MET A 745 6.25 35.29 -3.95
C MET A 745 6.50 34.63 -5.31
N GLY A 746 7.63 34.95 -5.93
CA GLY A 746 8.19 34.20 -7.06
C GLY A 746 9.71 34.31 -7.07
N TRP A 747 10.39 33.33 -7.62
CA TRP A 747 11.86 33.27 -7.70
C TRP A 747 12.32 32.46 -8.91
N GLY A 748 13.56 32.71 -9.34
CA GLY A 748 14.18 32.02 -10.46
C GLY A 748 15.46 31.29 -10.07
N PHE A 749 16.07 30.63 -11.05
CA PHE A 749 17.25 29.77 -10.86
C PHE A 749 18.43 30.20 -11.73
N ASP A 750 19.66 29.96 -11.25
CA ASP A 750 20.89 30.32 -11.98
C ASP A 750 21.21 29.28 -13.08
N PRO A 751 21.38 29.68 -14.36
CA PRO A 751 21.85 28.80 -15.43
C PRO A 751 23.30 28.28 -15.26
N ALA A 752 24.03 28.66 -14.20
CA ALA A 752 25.41 28.23 -13.93
C ALA A 752 25.59 26.77 -13.44
N GLY A 753 24.52 25.96 -13.35
CA GLY A 753 24.60 24.50 -13.32
C GLY A 753 24.55 23.82 -11.95
N ASN A 754 24.13 24.52 -10.90
CA ASN A 754 23.87 23.89 -9.59
C ASN A 754 22.50 23.19 -9.54
N GLN A 755 21.55 23.62 -10.36
CA GLN A 755 20.24 23.00 -10.53
C GLN A 755 19.97 22.79 -12.04
N ASP A 756 20.17 21.58 -12.52
CA ASP A 756 19.92 21.15 -13.92
C ASP A 756 18.94 19.97 -14.02
N HIS A 757 18.29 19.66 -12.90
CA HIS A 757 17.20 18.71 -12.75
C HIS A 757 16.20 19.33 -11.76
N SER A 758 14.97 18.87 -11.75
CA SER A 758 13.97 19.27 -10.77
C SER A 758 12.91 18.19 -10.60
N ASN A 759 12.05 18.30 -9.62
CA ASN A 759 10.90 17.42 -9.47
C ASN A 759 9.64 18.26 -9.25
N SER A 760 8.51 17.69 -9.63
CA SER A 760 7.22 18.08 -9.09
C SER A 760 6.65 16.96 -8.24
N GLN A 761 5.68 17.30 -7.41
CA GLN A 761 4.89 16.33 -6.66
C GLN A 761 3.42 16.49 -7.00
N VAL A 762 2.71 15.38 -7.18
CA VAL A 762 1.25 15.37 -7.05
C VAL A 762 0.94 15.34 -5.58
N VAL A 763 0.24 16.37 -5.09
CA VAL A 763 -0.10 16.52 -3.68
C VAL A 763 -1.08 15.41 -3.26
N THR A 764 -0.84 14.79 -2.10
CA THR A 764 -1.64 13.68 -1.56
C THR A 764 -3.12 14.01 -1.43
N SER A 765 -3.47 15.23 -1.01
CA SER A 765 -4.87 15.66 -0.94
C SER A 765 -5.56 15.86 -2.29
N GLY A 766 -4.81 15.82 -3.39
CA GLY A 766 -5.38 15.68 -4.72
C GLY A 766 -6.02 14.32 -4.96
N ILE A 767 -5.39 13.27 -4.41
CA ILE A 767 -5.82 11.87 -4.59
C ILE A 767 -6.72 11.43 -3.44
N LEU A 768 -6.29 11.73 -2.20
CA LEU A 768 -6.97 11.39 -0.97
C LEU A 768 -7.70 12.63 -0.43
N ASP A 769 -8.99 12.75 -0.76
CA ASP A 769 -9.84 13.86 -0.33
C ASP A 769 -9.75 14.10 1.19
N PRO A 770 -9.31 15.30 1.66
CA PRO A 770 -9.21 15.62 3.08
C PRO A 770 -10.53 15.52 3.87
N GLU A 771 -11.70 15.56 3.21
CA GLU A 771 -12.96 15.28 3.89
C GLU A 771 -13.07 13.81 4.35
N THR A 772 -12.43 12.90 3.62
CA THR A 772 -12.39 11.46 3.91
C THR A 772 -11.11 11.07 4.65
N TYR A 773 -9.96 11.64 4.27
CA TYR A 773 -8.63 11.33 4.77
C TYR A 773 -7.94 12.57 5.39
N PRO A 774 -8.51 13.17 6.45
CA PRO A 774 -8.01 14.43 7.02
C PRO A 774 -6.59 14.35 7.60
N GLN A 775 -6.10 13.14 7.91
CA GLN A 775 -4.75 12.90 8.42
C GLN A 775 -3.65 13.14 7.37
N PHE A 776 -4.00 13.14 6.08
CA PHE A 776 -3.10 13.38 4.94
C PHE A 776 -3.30 14.73 4.28
N ASP A 777 -3.89 15.69 5.02
CA ASP A 777 -4.09 17.06 4.55
C ASP A 777 -2.76 17.67 4.08
N SER A 778 -2.75 18.11 2.82
CA SER A 778 -1.59 18.60 2.10
C SER A 778 -2.03 19.52 0.96
N TRP A 779 -1.18 20.47 0.57
CA TRP A 779 -1.53 21.45 -0.45
C TRP A 779 -0.32 21.94 -1.25
N VAL A 780 -0.59 22.58 -2.38
CA VAL A 780 0.43 23.23 -3.21
C VAL A 780 0.91 24.50 -2.51
N ALA A 781 2.17 24.50 -2.05
CA ALA A 781 2.79 25.68 -1.45
C ALA A 781 3.38 26.61 -2.51
N ALA A 782 3.92 26.03 -3.59
CA ALA A 782 4.42 26.73 -4.76
C ALA A 782 4.40 25.81 -6.00
N ARG A 783 4.39 26.42 -7.18
CA ARG A 783 4.24 25.76 -8.49
C ARG A 783 5.20 26.36 -9.50
N TRP A 784 5.55 25.59 -10.53
CA TRP A 784 6.36 26.09 -11.64
C TRP A 784 5.59 27.18 -12.42
N ASP A 785 6.29 28.23 -12.85
CA ASP A 785 5.74 29.33 -13.64
C ASP A 785 5.48 28.88 -15.08
N ARG A 786 4.33 28.23 -15.27
CA ARG A 786 3.79 27.85 -16.56
C ARG A 786 2.27 27.97 -16.56
N GLU A 787 1.70 28.19 -17.75
CA GLU A 787 0.25 28.18 -17.95
C GLU A 787 -0.23 26.72 -17.86
N GLY A 788 -0.91 26.41 -16.75
CA GLY A 788 -1.30 25.05 -16.36
C GLY A 788 -0.13 24.17 -15.93
N GLY A 789 -0.29 23.42 -14.84
CA GLY A 789 0.47 22.18 -14.63
C GLY A 789 0.08 21.10 -15.65
N PRO A 790 0.83 19.97 -15.74
CA PRO A 790 0.53 18.86 -16.63
C PRO A 790 -0.88 18.30 -16.44
N PHE A 791 -1.53 18.55 -15.29
CA PHE A 791 -2.86 18.06 -14.96
C PHE A 791 -3.82 19.15 -14.42
N GLU A 792 -3.45 20.43 -14.52
CA GLU A 792 -4.33 21.58 -14.23
C GLU A 792 -5.04 22.05 -15.51
N PRO A 793 -6.19 22.78 -15.47
CA PRO A 793 -6.81 23.35 -16.67
C PRO A 793 -5.78 24.11 -17.53
N HIS A 794 -5.88 23.97 -18.84
CA HIS A 794 -4.97 24.64 -19.78
C HIS A 794 -5.22 26.16 -19.79
N THR A 795 -6.50 26.57 -19.83
CA THR A 795 -6.89 27.94 -19.55
C THR A 795 -8.10 28.00 -18.63
N GLY A 796 -8.26 29.13 -17.93
CA GLY A 796 -9.39 29.33 -17.03
C GLY A 796 -9.34 28.42 -15.81
N ASP A 797 -10.53 28.05 -15.30
CA ASP A 797 -10.69 27.30 -14.05
C ASP A 797 -11.17 25.86 -14.30
N PHE A 798 -11.70 25.53 -15.48
CA PHE A 798 -12.37 24.26 -15.74
C PHE A 798 -11.90 23.56 -17.02
N TYR A 799 -11.77 22.24 -16.93
CA TYR A 799 -11.56 21.35 -18.07
C TYR A 799 -12.49 20.13 -17.95
N VAL A 800 -12.36 19.18 -18.88
CA VAL A 800 -13.06 17.89 -18.82
C VAL A 800 -12.06 16.76 -18.60
N TYR A 801 -12.31 15.96 -17.56
CA TYR A 801 -11.43 14.93 -17.03
C TYR A 801 -12.06 13.55 -17.17
N SER A 802 -11.31 12.55 -17.62
CA SER A 802 -11.83 11.19 -17.80
C SER A 802 -12.05 10.42 -16.50
N GLN A 803 -11.46 10.83 -15.38
CA GLN A 803 -11.35 10.02 -14.15
C GLN A 803 -10.45 8.79 -14.32
N ILE A 804 -9.85 8.36 -13.21
CA ILE A 804 -9.13 7.09 -13.04
C ILE A 804 -10.18 5.98 -13.12
N GLY A 805 -10.14 5.14 -14.15
CA GLY A 805 -10.99 3.95 -14.20
C GLY A 805 -10.65 3.03 -15.38
N ASP A 806 -10.37 1.75 -15.08
CA ASP A 806 -10.18 0.65 -16.04
C ASP A 806 -11.49 0.12 -16.62
N VAL A 807 -11.41 -0.81 -17.58
CA VAL A 807 -12.54 -1.51 -18.20
C VAL A 807 -13.54 -0.49 -18.78
N SER A 808 -13.04 0.60 -19.35
CA SER A 808 -13.83 1.80 -19.62
C SER A 808 -13.63 2.36 -21.02
N PHE A 809 -14.74 2.65 -21.70
CA PHE A 809 -14.74 3.44 -22.94
C PHE A 809 -15.49 4.74 -22.67
N LYS A 810 -14.74 5.78 -22.29
CA LYS A 810 -15.26 7.08 -21.90
C LYS A 810 -15.32 7.99 -23.13
N ARG A 811 -16.41 8.75 -23.27
CA ARG A 811 -16.67 9.55 -24.48
C ARG A 811 -17.17 10.94 -24.13
N LEU A 812 -16.63 11.94 -24.83
CA LEU A 812 -17.14 13.30 -24.88
C LEU A 812 -17.59 13.58 -26.32
N THR A 813 -18.90 13.72 -26.55
CA THR A 813 -19.50 13.71 -27.89
C THR A 813 -20.23 14.99 -28.26
N ASN A 814 -20.27 15.35 -29.54
CA ASN A 814 -21.07 16.47 -30.06
C ASN A 814 -21.36 16.28 -31.56
N THR A 815 -22.40 16.92 -32.08
CA THR A 815 -22.73 16.94 -33.52
C THR A 815 -22.49 18.35 -34.08
N VAL A 816 -21.66 18.46 -35.12
CA VAL A 816 -21.22 19.75 -35.68
C VAL A 816 -21.56 19.85 -37.16
N SER A 817 -22.02 21.02 -37.61
CA SER A 817 -22.22 21.28 -39.04
C SER A 817 -20.91 21.66 -39.75
N VAL A 818 -20.51 20.91 -40.79
CA VAL A 818 -19.31 21.17 -41.59
C VAL A 818 -19.66 21.90 -42.89
N PRO A 819 -19.20 23.15 -43.11
CA PRO A 819 -19.45 23.88 -44.34
C PRO A 819 -18.86 23.18 -45.57
N ALA A 820 -19.35 23.53 -46.76
CA ALA A 820 -18.81 23.00 -48.01
C ALA A 820 -17.31 23.33 -48.26
N GLY A 821 -16.74 24.26 -47.49
CA GLY A 821 -15.32 24.61 -47.51
C GLY A 821 -14.45 23.77 -46.57
N GLY A 822 -15.02 22.85 -45.80
CA GLY A 822 -14.36 22.13 -44.70
C GLY A 822 -14.46 22.87 -43.37
N ALA A 823 -14.03 22.19 -42.31
CA ALA A 823 -13.86 22.73 -40.96
C ALA A 823 -12.66 22.03 -40.28
N THR A 824 -12.26 22.56 -39.13
CA THR A 824 -11.19 22.00 -38.30
C THR A 824 -11.70 22.01 -36.86
N LEU A 825 -11.48 20.92 -36.14
CA LEU A 825 -11.63 20.84 -34.69
C LEU A 825 -10.23 20.96 -34.10
N SER A 826 -10.01 21.85 -33.15
CA SER A 826 -8.80 21.90 -32.33
C SER A 826 -9.17 21.91 -30.86
N PHE A 827 -8.31 21.34 -30.02
CA PHE A 827 -8.48 21.32 -28.57
C PHE A 827 -7.12 21.07 -27.91
N TRP A 828 -6.99 21.42 -26.65
CA TRP A 828 -5.83 21.08 -25.84
C TRP A 828 -6.11 19.79 -25.08
N THR A 829 -5.11 18.93 -24.97
CA THR A 829 -5.18 17.73 -24.14
C THR A 829 -3.88 17.49 -23.39
N SER A 830 -4.00 17.00 -22.17
CA SER A 830 -2.94 16.35 -21.42
C SER A 830 -3.45 14.99 -21.00
N TYR A 831 -2.57 14.02 -20.86
CA TYR A 831 -2.94 12.68 -20.44
C TYR A 831 -1.76 11.97 -19.79
N ASP A 832 -2.10 11.18 -18.78
CA ASP A 832 -1.25 10.16 -18.17
C ASP A 832 -2.07 8.87 -18.24
N THR A 833 -1.77 8.06 -19.23
CA THR A 833 -2.51 6.85 -19.58
C THR A 833 -1.54 5.71 -19.72
N GLU A 834 -2.01 4.48 -19.64
CA GLU A 834 -1.13 3.36 -19.87
C GLU A 834 -0.53 3.39 -21.29
N ALA A 835 0.81 3.44 -21.36
CA ALA A 835 1.54 3.56 -22.62
C ALA A 835 1.29 2.36 -23.54
N ALA A 836 0.82 2.64 -24.74
CA ALA A 836 0.51 1.65 -25.77
C ALA A 836 -0.67 0.71 -25.45
N TRP A 837 -1.47 1.03 -24.42
CA TRP A 837 -2.53 0.16 -23.90
C TRP A 837 -3.88 0.84 -23.76
N ASP A 838 -3.78 2.03 -23.23
CA ASP A 838 -4.86 2.96 -23.06
C ASP A 838 -4.75 4.04 -24.12
N HIS A 839 -5.87 4.39 -24.76
CA HIS A 839 -5.80 5.24 -25.95
C HIS A 839 -6.77 6.40 -25.89
N LEU A 840 -6.23 7.60 -26.10
CA LEU A 840 -6.95 8.80 -26.45
C LEU A 840 -7.04 8.94 -27.97
N PHE A 841 -8.24 9.15 -28.50
CA PHE A 841 -8.47 9.33 -29.93
C PHE A 841 -9.73 10.17 -30.22
N VAL A 842 -9.82 10.66 -31.46
CA VAL A 842 -10.98 11.40 -31.94
C VAL A 842 -11.73 10.56 -32.97
N GLU A 843 -12.96 10.18 -32.66
CA GLU A 843 -13.88 9.50 -33.57
C GLU A 843 -14.76 10.50 -34.35
N ALA A 844 -15.09 10.15 -35.59
CA ALA A 844 -16.04 10.89 -36.41
C ALA A 844 -16.89 9.96 -37.30
N ALA A 845 -18.15 10.32 -37.51
CA ALA A 845 -19.05 9.70 -38.49
C ALA A 845 -20.02 10.73 -39.10
N PRO A 846 -20.52 10.53 -40.33
CA PRO A 846 -21.65 11.32 -40.81
C PRO A 846 -22.83 11.24 -39.82
N ALA A 847 -23.46 12.38 -39.51
CA ALA A 847 -24.43 12.43 -38.41
C ALA A 847 -25.54 11.38 -38.52
N GLY A 848 -25.75 10.62 -37.44
CA GLY A 848 -26.74 9.56 -37.33
C GLY A 848 -26.42 8.27 -38.09
N THR A 849 -25.17 8.07 -38.53
CA THR A 849 -24.70 6.80 -39.10
C THR A 849 -23.81 6.04 -38.12
N ASP A 850 -23.50 4.80 -38.47
CA ASP A 850 -22.56 3.93 -37.74
C ASP A 850 -21.22 3.79 -38.48
N ASP A 851 -20.95 4.69 -39.45
CA ASP A 851 -19.73 4.65 -40.27
C ASP A 851 -18.57 5.37 -39.56
N TRP A 852 -18.23 4.92 -38.35
CA TRP A 852 -17.22 5.55 -37.50
C TRP A 852 -15.79 5.29 -38.00
N THR A 853 -14.93 6.30 -37.85
CA THR A 853 -13.48 6.21 -38.04
C THR A 853 -12.80 7.09 -37.00
N THR A 854 -11.54 6.81 -36.69
CA THR A 854 -10.71 7.79 -35.98
C THR A 854 -10.04 8.75 -36.98
N LEU A 855 -9.72 9.96 -36.55
CA LEU A 855 -9.05 10.98 -37.36
C LEU A 855 -7.66 11.30 -36.79
N PRO A 856 -6.63 11.49 -37.65
CA PRO A 856 -5.30 11.86 -37.18
C PRO A 856 -5.26 13.31 -36.73
N ASP A 857 -4.47 13.56 -35.69
CA ASP A 857 -3.99 14.89 -35.33
C ASP A 857 -2.95 15.39 -36.35
N ALA A 858 -3.13 16.63 -36.82
CA ALA A 858 -2.26 17.28 -37.78
C ALA A 858 -0.92 17.74 -37.19
N ASN A 859 -0.81 17.86 -35.86
CA ASN A 859 0.42 18.23 -35.16
C ASN A 859 1.37 17.03 -34.94
N GLY A 860 0.88 15.81 -35.18
CA GLY A 860 1.68 14.58 -35.18
C GLY A 860 1.67 13.82 -33.85
N ASN A 861 0.72 14.13 -32.96
CA ASN A 861 0.60 13.52 -31.64
C ASN A 861 -0.04 12.13 -31.69
N THR A 862 -0.92 11.88 -32.67
CA THR A 862 -1.51 10.55 -32.89
C THR A 862 -0.68 9.71 -33.84
N SER A 863 -0.68 8.39 -33.63
CA SER A 863 -0.05 7.42 -34.52
C SER A 863 -1.02 6.34 -34.98
N GLN A 864 -0.64 5.59 -36.01
CA GLN A 864 -1.35 4.39 -36.46
C GLN A 864 -0.79 3.10 -35.84
N GLU A 865 0.00 3.22 -34.76
CA GLU A 865 0.35 2.07 -33.92
C GLU A 865 -0.96 1.47 -33.39
N THR A 866 -1.21 0.20 -33.64
CA THR A 866 -2.50 -0.45 -33.39
C THR A 866 -2.72 -0.79 -31.94
N ALA A 867 -2.98 0.26 -31.16
CA ALA A 867 -3.17 0.22 -29.72
C ALA A 867 -2.12 -0.63 -28.99
N GLY A 868 -0.86 -0.56 -29.44
CA GLY A 868 0.25 -1.36 -28.93
C GLY A 868 -0.13 -2.81 -28.59
N GLY A 869 -0.23 -3.08 -27.28
CA GLY A 869 -0.54 -4.38 -26.73
C GLY A 869 -2.03 -4.74 -26.63
N SER A 870 -2.93 -3.76 -26.50
CA SER A 870 -4.35 -4.00 -26.22
C SER A 870 -5.14 -4.59 -27.37
N CYS A 871 -4.84 -4.18 -28.61
CA CYS A 871 -5.50 -4.78 -29.76
C CYS A 871 -5.11 -6.25 -29.98
N PRO A 872 -3.83 -6.63 -29.99
CA PRO A 872 -3.42 -8.04 -29.94
C PRO A 872 -4.01 -8.79 -28.74
N ALA A 873 -4.19 -8.11 -27.61
CA ALA A 873 -4.85 -8.63 -26.44
C ALA A 873 -6.38 -8.65 -26.54
N GLY A 874 -6.96 -8.46 -27.72
CA GLY A 874 -8.38 -8.71 -27.91
C GLY A 874 -9.30 -7.72 -27.21
N TRP A 875 -8.85 -6.50 -26.89
CA TRP A 875 -9.70 -5.47 -26.26
C TRP A 875 -10.92 -5.08 -27.10
N ASN A 876 -11.01 -5.55 -28.35
CA ASN A 876 -12.22 -5.45 -29.15
C ASN A 876 -13.38 -6.34 -28.63
N THR A 877 -13.12 -7.33 -27.77
CA THR A 877 -14.19 -8.04 -27.04
C THR A 877 -14.75 -7.16 -25.94
N LEU A 878 -13.86 -6.48 -25.22
CA LEU A 878 -14.20 -5.50 -24.20
C LEU A 878 -14.90 -4.27 -24.81
N HIS A 879 -14.46 -3.88 -26.01
CA HIS A 879 -14.91 -2.69 -26.73
C HIS A 879 -15.16 -2.98 -28.23
N PRO A 880 -16.30 -3.60 -28.58
CA PRO A 880 -16.63 -3.98 -29.97
C PRO A 880 -16.61 -2.81 -30.98
N ARG A 881 -16.80 -1.59 -30.48
CA ARG A 881 -16.70 -0.35 -31.26
C ARG A 881 -15.36 -0.19 -31.98
N LEU A 882 -14.28 -0.76 -31.46
CA LEU A 882 -12.94 -0.65 -32.03
C LEU A 882 -12.81 -1.33 -33.40
N GLU A 883 -13.67 -2.30 -33.72
CA GLU A 883 -13.69 -3.04 -35.00
C GLU A 883 -14.01 -2.14 -36.21
N HIS A 884 -14.54 -0.93 -35.98
CA HIS A 884 -14.72 0.06 -37.03
C HIS A 884 -13.40 0.53 -37.64
N TYR A 885 -12.33 0.57 -36.85
CA TYR A 885 -11.06 1.17 -37.26
C TYR A 885 -9.81 0.31 -36.97
N GLN A 886 -9.93 -0.79 -36.23
CA GLN A 886 -8.90 -1.81 -36.08
C GLN A 886 -9.38 -3.17 -36.60
N THR A 887 -8.46 -4.01 -37.07
CA THR A 887 -8.75 -5.41 -37.43
C THR A 887 -7.73 -6.33 -36.80
N VAL A 888 -8.18 -7.26 -35.95
CA VAL A 888 -7.36 -8.37 -35.47
C VAL A 888 -7.09 -9.34 -36.63
N VAL A 889 -5.82 -9.55 -36.98
CA VAL A 889 -5.41 -10.43 -38.09
C VAL A 889 -5.09 -11.83 -37.59
N ASP A 890 -4.42 -11.91 -36.45
CA ASP A 890 -4.13 -13.11 -35.68
C ASP A 890 -4.05 -12.75 -34.20
N GLY A 891 -3.91 -13.74 -33.31
CA GLY A 891 -3.87 -13.52 -31.85
C GLY A 891 -2.66 -12.75 -31.33
N THR A 892 -1.89 -12.10 -32.20
CA THR A 892 -0.72 -11.27 -31.85
C THR A 892 -0.62 -9.97 -32.67
N THR A 893 -1.50 -9.74 -33.65
CA THR A 893 -1.32 -8.65 -34.63
C THR A 893 -2.64 -7.98 -34.99
N CYS A 894 -2.65 -6.65 -34.94
CA CYS A 894 -3.74 -5.81 -35.42
C CYS A 894 -3.32 -4.90 -36.57
N LEU A 895 -4.24 -4.66 -37.50
CA LEU A 895 -4.11 -3.64 -38.56
C LEU A 895 -4.82 -2.33 -38.17
N PRO A 896 -4.26 -1.16 -38.53
CA PRO A 896 -4.84 0.15 -38.20
C PRO A 896 -5.98 0.53 -39.15
N THR A 897 -6.72 -0.46 -39.61
CA THR A 897 -7.87 -0.31 -40.50
C THR A 897 -8.93 -1.31 -40.07
N GLY A 898 -10.16 -0.87 -39.96
CA GLY A 898 -11.31 -1.69 -39.57
C GLY A 898 -12.35 -1.76 -40.68
N THR A 899 -13.59 -2.03 -40.28
CA THR A 899 -14.71 -2.20 -41.21
C THR A 899 -15.10 -0.93 -41.96
N THR A 900 -14.97 0.24 -41.32
CA THR A 900 -15.44 1.54 -41.85
C THR A 900 -14.34 2.60 -41.91
N GLY A 901 -13.25 2.44 -41.16
CA GLY A 901 -12.27 3.50 -40.94
C GLY A 901 -10.83 3.05 -40.71
N ALA A 902 -10.01 4.01 -40.29
CA ALA A 902 -8.62 3.82 -39.90
C ALA A 902 -8.41 4.22 -38.42
N TRP A 903 -7.36 3.67 -37.81
CA TRP A 903 -6.94 3.94 -36.43
C TRP A 903 -5.87 5.03 -36.38
N ASN A 904 -6.07 5.99 -35.47
CA ASN A 904 -5.18 7.09 -35.13
C ASN A 904 -5.45 7.45 -33.66
N ALA A 905 -4.46 7.25 -32.79
CA ALA A 905 -4.60 7.47 -31.35
C ALA A 905 -3.27 7.84 -30.69
N ALA A 906 -3.33 8.28 -29.44
CA ALA A 906 -2.17 8.50 -28.58
C ALA A 906 -2.35 7.76 -27.24
N SER A 907 -1.24 7.49 -26.55
CA SER A 907 -1.18 6.73 -25.28
C SER A 907 0.06 7.15 -24.49
N GLY A 908 0.16 6.75 -23.22
CA GLY A 908 1.30 7.02 -22.35
C GLY A 908 1.16 8.31 -21.56
N ASN A 909 2.28 8.88 -21.13
CA ASN A 909 2.31 10.20 -20.52
C ASN A 909 2.68 11.26 -21.58
N SER A 910 1.85 12.31 -21.66
CA SER A 910 2.01 13.42 -22.61
C SER A 910 3.13 14.41 -22.26
N GLY A 911 3.62 14.41 -21.02
CA GLY A 911 4.54 15.42 -20.49
C GLY A 911 3.91 16.80 -20.31
N GLY A 912 2.58 16.88 -20.33
CA GLY A 912 1.78 18.10 -20.20
C GLY A 912 0.90 18.42 -21.41
N TRP A 913 0.38 19.65 -21.45
CA TRP A 913 -0.59 20.08 -22.45
C TRP A 913 -0.02 20.14 -23.88
N GLN A 914 -0.77 19.55 -24.80
CA GLN A 914 -0.51 19.55 -26.24
C GLN A 914 -1.78 19.93 -27.02
N GLU A 915 -1.63 20.77 -28.04
CA GLU A 915 -2.74 21.13 -28.93
C GLU A 915 -2.92 20.03 -29.98
N TRP A 916 -4.14 19.53 -30.13
CA TRP A 916 -4.56 18.63 -31.20
C TRP A 916 -5.38 19.40 -32.24
N SER A 917 -5.22 19.05 -33.51
CA SER A 917 -5.87 19.68 -34.65
C SER A 917 -6.34 18.64 -35.67
N ILE A 918 -7.66 18.55 -35.86
CA ILE A 918 -8.35 17.49 -36.61
C ILE A 918 -9.04 18.07 -37.86
N ASP A 919 -8.72 17.54 -39.05
CA ASP A 919 -9.32 17.97 -40.32
C ASP A 919 -10.71 17.33 -40.54
N LEU A 920 -11.75 18.16 -40.54
CA LEU A 920 -13.14 17.75 -40.78
C LEU A 920 -13.57 17.94 -42.25
N THR A 921 -12.67 18.39 -43.14
CA THR A 921 -12.96 18.55 -44.58
C THR A 921 -13.58 17.32 -45.24
N PRO A 922 -13.27 16.06 -44.86
CA PRO A 922 -13.94 14.88 -45.40
C PRO A 922 -15.47 14.88 -45.25
N TYR A 923 -16.01 15.63 -44.27
CA TYR A 923 -17.44 15.73 -43.97
C TYR A 923 -18.09 17.01 -44.54
N ALA A 924 -17.38 17.75 -45.39
CA ALA A 924 -17.84 19.03 -45.93
C ALA A 924 -19.23 18.99 -46.59
N GLY A 925 -20.12 19.87 -46.14
CA GLY A 925 -21.47 20.03 -46.66
C GLY A 925 -22.55 19.21 -45.94
N GLY A 926 -22.24 18.60 -44.80
CA GLY A 926 -23.17 17.88 -43.93
C GLY A 926 -22.84 18.07 -42.45
N ASP A 927 -23.58 17.34 -41.60
CA ASP A 927 -23.34 17.28 -40.16
C ASP A 927 -22.48 16.05 -39.84
N VAL A 928 -21.59 16.17 -38.85
CA VAL A 928 -20.69 15.11 -38.39
C VAL A 928 -20.89 14.90 -36.89
N ASP A 929 -21.05 13.64 -36.47
CA ASP A 929 -20.98 13.25 -35.06
C ASP A 929 -19.52 13.04 -34.69
N LEU A 930 -19.08 13.68 -33.61
CA LEU A 930 -17.71 13.68 -33.11
C LEU A 930 -17.67 13.07 -31.70
N SER A 931 -16.58 12.37 -31.39
CA SER A 931 -16.27 11.91 -30.03
C SER A 931 -14.79 12.11 -29.74
N ILE A 932 -14.45 12.78 -28.64
CA ILE A 932 -13.14 12.66 -28.02
C ILE A 932 -13.27 11.50 -27.04
N SER A 933 -12.52 10.44 -27.29
CA SER A 933 -12.71 9.14 -26.67
C SER A 933 -11.44 8.69 -25.97
N TYR A 934 -11.62 8.15 -24.77
CA TYR A 934 -10.60 7.45 -24.01
C TYR A 934 -11.08 6.02 -23.82
N ALA A 935 -10.36 5.05 -24.37
CA ALA A 935 -10.63 3.64 -24.15
C ALA A 935 -9.47 3.03 -23.37
N SER A 936 -9.79 2.42 -22.24
CA SER A 936 -8.85 1.65 -21.44
C SER A 936 -9.00 0.16 -21.71
N ASP A 937 -8.02 -0.62 -21.31
CA ASP A 937 -8.11 -2.07 -21.30
C ASP A 937 -8.58 -2.57 -19.91
N TRP A 938 -8.11 -3.73 -19.44
CA TRP A 938 -8.66 -4.40 -18.26
C TRP A 938 -8.03 -3.95 -16.94
N ALA A 939 -6.87 -3.30 -16.96
CA ALA A 939 -6.06 -2.97 -15.80
C ALA A 939 -5.07 -1.85 -16.15
N VAL A 940 -4.52 -1.20 -15.13
CA VAL A 940 -3.52 -0.10 -15.22
C VAL A 940 -4.08 1.23 -15.59
N GLN A 941 -3.95 2.13 -14.62
CA GLN A 941 -4.48 3.46 -14.73
C GLN A 941 -3.34 4.42 -14.54
N GLY A 942 -3.12 5.26 -15.53
CA GLY A 942 -2.55 6.56 -15.25
C GLY A 942 -3.63 7.49 -14.69
N LEU A 943 -3.29 8.77 -14.50
CA LEU A 943 -4.28 9.74 -14.03
C LEU A 943 -5.49 9.87 -14.99
N GLY A 944 -5.37 9.51 -16.26
CA GLY A 944 -6.41 9.56 -17.28
C GLY A 944 -6.18 10.69 -18.29
N VAL A 945 -7.26 11.13 -18.94
CA VAL A 945 -7.26 12.12 -20.02
C VAL A 945 -7.93 13.43 -19.59
N PHE A 946 -7.28 14.52 -19.93
CA PHE A 946 -7.67 15.91 -19.66
C PHE A 946 -7.89 16.61 -21.01
N VAL A 947 -9.02 17.30 -21.18
CA VAL A 947 -9.40 17.99 -22.41
C VAL A 947 -9.87 19.40 -22.09
N ASP A 948 -9.35 20.38 -22.83
CA ASP A 948 -9.68 21.79 -22.65
C ASP A 948 -9.72 22.55 -23.98
N ASP A 949 -10.31 23.75 -23.99
CA ASP A 949 -10.27 24.73 -25.09
C ASP A 949 -10.66 24.16 -26.48
N ILE A 950 -11.80 23.48 -26.54
CA ILE A 950 -12.37 23.01 -27.79
C ILE A 950 -12.77 24.20 -28.68
N THR A 951 -12.22 24.23 -29.89
CA THR A 951 -12.57 25.17 -30.96
C THR A 951 -12.90 24.43 -32.25
N VAL A 952 -14.03 24.76 -32.85
CA VAL A 952 -14.39 24.36 -34.21
C VAL A 952 -14.31 25.61 -35.08
N SER A 953 -13.66 25.53 -36.24
CA SER A 953 -13.47 26.71 -37.11
C SER A 953 -14.76 27.37 -37.65
N THR A 954 -15.92 26.73 -37.41
CA THR A 954 -17.26 27.23 -37.71
C THR A 954 -17.88 28.04 -36.56
N GLY A 955 -17.34 27.91 -35.35
CA GLY A 955 -17.92 28.39 -34.10
C GLY A 955 -18.99 27.48 -33.48
N ASP A 956 -19.26 26.32 -34.10
CA ASP A 956 -20.30 25.37 -33.67
C ASP A 956 -19.65 24.24 -32.87
N GLY A 957 -19.90 24.19 -31.55
CA GLY A 957 -19.24 23.27 -30.62
C GLY A 957 -18.05 23.84 -29.86
N ASP A 958 -17.74 25.14 -30.04
CA ASP A 958 -16.70 25.86 -29.29
C ASP A 958 -17.01 25.90 -27.80
N THR A 959 -16.05 25.54 -26.96
CA THR A 959 -16.15 25.62 -25.52
C THR A 959 -14.78 25.61 -24.84
N SER A 960 -14.61 26.46 -23.84
CA SER A 960 -13.48 26.42 -22.90
C SER A 960 -13.88 25.77 -21.57
N PHE A 961 -15.04 25.09 -21.54
CA PHE A 961 -15.63 24.48 -20.35
C PHE A 961 -15.89 25.40 -19.14
N GLU A 962 -15.67 26.71 -19.23
CA GLU A 962 -15.83 27.64 -18.10
C GLU A 962 -17.26 27.78 -17.56
N THR A 963 -18.28 27.40 -18.32
CA THR A 963 -19.68 27.54 -17.90
C THR A 963 -20.48 26.24 -17.88
N ASP A 964 -20.29 25.41 -18.90
CA ASP A 964 -20.90 24.10 -19.06
C ASP A 964 -20.07 23.28 -20.08
N LEU A 965 -20.62 22.17 -20.59
CA LEU A 965 -19.96 21.36 -21.61
C LEU A 965 -20.05 21.94 -23.03
N GLY A 966 -20.66 23.12 -23.23
CA GLY A 966 -20.69 23.80 -24.53
C GLY A 966 -21.40 23.04 -25.65
N GLY A 967 -22.40 22.23 -25.31
CA GLY A 967 -23.11 21.36 -26.24
C GLY A 967 -22.50 19.96 -26.40
N TRP A 968 -21.37 19.69 -25.76
CA TRP A 968 -20.83 18.33 -25.64
C TRP A 968 -21.58 17.52 -24.58
N GLU A 969 -21.69 16.21 -24.79
CA GLU A 969 -22.39 15.27 -23.93
C GLU A 969 -21.48 14.09 -23.54
N VAL A 970 -21.73 13.50 -22.38
CA VAL A 970 -21.02 12.32 -21.86
C VAL A 970 -21.98 11.13 -21.85
N PRO A 971 -22.07 10.35 -22.95
CA PRO A 971 -23.09 9.31 -23.11
C PRO A 971 -22.74 7.97 -22.47
N GLY A 972 -21.59 7.85 -21.78
CA GLY A 972 -21.05 6.57 -21.33
C GLY A 972 -20.49 5.72 -22.48
N PRO A 973 -20.26 4.42 -22.26
CA PRO A 973 -19.63 3.55 -23.25
C PRO A 973 -20.52 3.31 -24.49
N PRO A 974 -19.92 3.03 -25.66
CA PRO A 974 -20.68 2.64 -26.85
C PRO A 974 -21.39 1.28 -26.64
N GLU A 975 -22.42 1.02 -27.42
CA GLU A 975 -23.20 -0.22 -27.29
C GLU A 975 -22.32 -1.46 -27.44
N GLY A 976 -22.43 -2.38 -26.47
CA GLY A 976 -21.66 -3.63 -26.44
C GLY A 976 -20.33 -3.54 -25.71
N SER A 977 -19.85 -2.34 -25.35
CA SER A 977 -18.70 -2.20 -24.45
C SER A 977 -19.09 -2.51 -23.00
N ALA A 978 -18.11 -2.92 -22.19
CA ALA A 978 -18.26 -3.03 -20.74
C ALA A 978 -18.74 -1.70 -20.10
N PRO A 979 -19.50 -1.77 -18.99
CA PRO A 979 -19.99 -0.58 -18.31
C PRO A 979 -18.84 0.17 -17.64
N ASN A 980 -18.77 1.48 -17.86
CA ASN A 980 -17.76 2.32 -17.20
C ASN A 980 -18.06 2.42 -15.70
N ALA A 981 -17.04 2.31 -14.84
CA ALA A 981 -17.16 2.60 -13.41
C ALA A 981 -17.35 4.11 -13.15
N ASN A 982 -16.80 4.96 -14.02
CA ASN A 982 -16.94 6.41 -14.05
C ASN A 982 -16.73 6.96 -15.48
N ASP A 983 -17.00 8.24 -15.70
CA ASP A 983 -17.07 8.84 -17.03
C ASP A 983 -16.42 10.23 -17.08
N PHE A 984 -16.30 10.84 -18.27
CA PHE A 984 -15.83 12.22 -18.37
C PHE A 984 -16.65 13.17 -17.48
N LEU A 985 -15.96 14.02 -16.75
CA LEU A 985 -16.51 14.92 -15.75
C LEU A 985 -15.90 16.31 -15.97
N ARG A 986 -16.73 17.35 -16.00
CA ARG A 986 -16.26 18.73 -16.00
C ARG A 986 -15.81 19.11 -14.59
N THR A 987 -14.53 19.35 -14.41
CA THR A 987 -13.90 19.61 -13.10
C THR A 987 -12.91 20.76 -13.18
N THR A 988 -12.38 21.18 -12.03
CA THR A 988 -11.30 22.16 -11.90
C THR A 988 -9.97 21.45 -11.63
N ALA A 989 -8.87 22.20 -11.46
CA ALA A 989 -7.56 21.68 -11.04
C ALA A 989 -7.56 20.89 -9.72
N GLY A 990 -8.64 20.96 -8.93
CA GLY A 990 -8.76 20.35 -7.60
C GLY A 990 -8.84 18.82 -7.56
N GLY A 991 -8.20 18.12 -8.51
CA GLY A 991 -8.08 16.66 -8.52
C GLY A 991 -6.64 16.14 -8.62
N PHE A 992 -5.67 16.93 -9.10
CA PHE A 992 -4.25 16.54 -9.16
C PHE A 992 -3.34 17.76 -9.01
N PRO A 993 -3.30 18.40 -7.83
CA PRO A 993 -2.50 19.59 -7.63
C PRO A 993 -1.03 19.24 -7.81
N GLU A 994 -0.40 19.81 -8.83
CA GLU A 994 1.03 19.70 -9.03
C GLU A 994 1.74 20.80 -8.23
N ALA A 995 2.76 20.41 -7.48
CA ALA A 995 3.56 21.32 -6.69
C ALA A 995 5.05 21.23 -7.05
N ALA A 996 5.69 22.40 -7.17
CA ALA A 996 7.14 22.51 -7.07
C ALA A 996 7.60 22.46 -5.60
N VAL A 997 6.71 22.91 -4.70
CA VAL A 997 6.84 22.75 -3.26
C VAL A 997 5.51 22.30 -2.68
N THR A 998 5.48 21.10 -2.11
CA THR A 998 4.32 20.57 -1.38
C THR A 998 4.40 20.98 0.09
N ALA A 999 3.26 21.25 0.70
CA ALA A 999 3.15 21.51 2.14
C ALA A 999 2.19 20.54 2.81
N THR A 1000 2.50 20.21 4.05
CA THR A 1000 1.56 19.67 5.05
C THR A 1000 1.56 20.63 6.26
N PRO A 1001 0.73 20.40 7.29
CA PRO A 1001 0.84 21.16 8.54
C PRO A 1001 2.23 21.08 9.19
N GLY A 1002 2.99 20.00 8.94
CA GLY A 1002 4.28 19.74 9.57
C GLY A 1002 5.50 19.92 8.66
N THR A 1003 5.30 20.00 7.35
CA THR A 1003 6.38 19.80 6.39
C THR A 1003 6.30 20.70 5.17
N LEU A 1004 7.46 20.96 4.58
CA LEU A 1004 7.63 21.48 3.24
C LEU A 1004 8.55 20.55 2.47
N TYR A 1005 8.15 20.15 1.27
CA TYR A 1005 8.95 19.32 0.39
C TYR A 1005 9.12 20.04 -0.94
N ALA A 1006 10.34 20.48 -1.23
CA ALA A 1006 10.72 21.14 -2.47
C ALA A 1006 11.37 20.15 -3.45
N GLY A 1007 10.89 20.13 -4.69
CA GLY A 1007 11.50 19.37 -5.80
C GLY A 1007 12.77 19.99 -6.37
N PHE A 1008 13.44 20.86 -5.62
CA PHE A 1008 14.68 21.52 -6.01
C PHE A 1008 15.51 21.85 -4.76
N GLY A 1009 16.79 22.15 -4.96
CA GLY A 1009 17.68 22.61 -3.89
C GLY A 1009 17.62 24.13 -3.70
N LEU A 1010 17.68 24.60 -2.46
CA LEU A 1010 17.79 26.04 -2.15
C LEU A 1010 19.03 26.66 -2.82
N GLU A 1011 20.10 25.88 -2.97
CA GLU A 1011 21.34 26.23 -3.68
C GLU A 1011 21.13 26.56 -5.17
N GLY A 1012 20.02 26.13 -5.77
CA GLY A 1012 19.67 26.39 -7.16
C GLY A 1012 19.14 27.80 -7.42
N ILE A 1013 18.53 28.43 -6.41
CA ILE A 1013 17.94 29.77 -6.52
C ILE A 1013 19.06 30.80 -6.71
N GLU A 1014 18.94 31.67 -7.72
CA GLU A 1014 20.03 32.55 -8.16
C GLU A 1014 20.45 33.56 -7.08
N ASP A 1015 19.50 34.37 -6.61
CA ASP A 1015 19.78 35.51 -5.74
C ASP A 1015 19.81 35.14 -4.25
N ALA A 1016 20.85 35.61 -3.54
CA ALA A 1016 21.01 35.33 -2.11
C ALA A 1016 19.89 35.93 -1.24
N ALA A 1017 19.30 37.06 -1.65
CA ALA A 1017 18.16 37.64 -0.96
C ALA A 1017 16.86 36.88 -1.27
N GLU A 1018 16.72 36.31 -2.47
CA GLU A 1018 15.62 35.38 -2.79
C GLU A 1018 15.73 34.10 -1.97
N ARG A 1019 16.92 33.47 -1.88
CA ARG A 1019 17.16 32.33 -0.97
C ARG A 1019 16.78 32.64 0.47
N ALA A 1020 17.20 33.80 0.97
CA ALA A 1020 16.84 34.25 2.31
C ALA A 1020 15.32 34.43 2.46
N ALA A 1021 14.64 35.01 1.48
CA ALA A 1021 13.19 35.20 1.54
C ALA A 1021 12.41 33.87 1.48
N VAL A 1022 12.87 32.89 0.68
CA VAL A 1022 12.27 31.55 0.63
C VAL A 1022 12.44 30.87 1.98
N MET A 1023 13.66 30.89 2.54
CA MET A 1023 13.93 30.33 3.87
C MET A 1023 13.10 31.03 4.96
N GLU A 1024 12.91 32.35 4.90
CA GLU A 1024 12.07 33.10 5.84
C GLU A 1024 10.63 32.56 5.84
N ARG A 1025 10.04 32.39 4.65
CA ARG A 1025 8.67 31.88 4.49
C ARG A 1025 8.55 30.42 4.88
N ALA A 1026 9.55 29.61 4.55
CA ALA A 1026 9.58 28.20 4.94
C ALA A 1026 9.62 28.05 6.46
N LEU A 1027 10.53 28.73 7.14
CA LEU A 1027 10.61 28.67 8.60
C LEU A 1027 9.39 29.26 9.30
N LYS A 1028 8.79 30.30 8.71
CA LYS A 1028 7.54 30.83 9.24
C LYS A 1028 6.43 29.78 9.23
N HIS A 1029 6.34 28.96 8.18
CA HIS A 1029 5.38 27.84 8.13
C HIS A 1029 5.66 26.79 9.20
N LEU A 1030 6.93 26.45 9.37
CA LEU A 1030 7.35 25.36 10.25
C LEU A 1030 7.40 25.77 11.74
N LEU A 1031 7.48 27.05 12.08
CA LEU A 1031 7.68 27.51 13.46
C LEU A 1031 6.53 28.38 14.04
N ASP A 1032 5.65 28.95 13.20
CA ASP A 1032 4.49 29.75 13.66
C ASP A 1032 3.21 28.90 13.81
#